data_AF-A0A7W5S901-F1
#
_entry.id   AF-A0A7W5S901-F1
#
_cell.length_a   1.000
_cell.length_b   1.000
_cell.length_c   1.000
_cell.angle_alpha   90.00
_cell.angle_beta   90.00
_cell.angle_gamma   90.00
#
_symmetry.space_group_name_H-M   'P 1'
#
loop_
_entity.id
_entity.type
_entity.pdbx_description
1 polymer ?
#
loop_
_entity_poly.entity_id
_entity_poly.type
_entity_poly.pdbx_seq_one_letter_code
_entity_poly.pdbx_strand_id
1 'polypeptide(L)'
;MTLKLVLLASIALATVSSAQVPQTVSDKTAPAGGDVPAKFVPATANRDYVKREVMVPMRDGTKLYTVIVYPKGLTNAPIVLTRTPYDAKSRATRMDSPSILSTLPLADEMFVKGGYIRVYQDVRGKYGSEGEYVVTRPVMGPLNPTKVDHVTDAYDTIDWLVNKANLPESNGRVGMIGSSYEGFTVVMALLNPHPALKAAVPESPMIDGWMGDDWFHYGAFRLANIAWLGGQTGYKGAGKAPPTGGYDDYENFRRIGSAGDWAKASGYDQLPYWQRMVAHPAYDGFWQGQALDKLLAANPSNVPTLWEQGLWDQEDMYGAITAWEALKAKGKMGNNHLVMGPWRHSQVNRDGRSLGPFEWDGDTAQQFREQMVLPMFDQYLKDGPAVTLPAAAIYNTGENHWDKLSTWPLACESGCAAPLKPIYLGAEGGLGFTKAASGGDSYVSDPAKPVPHLPRPVNFGDGRWGDWLVSDQRGVDGRTDVMTYTTEVLTTPVRVSGAPIADIYAKTTGTDADFVVKVIDVYPDEVASDPKMGGYELPISLDIFRGRYRDSFAKPSAIPAGKTQRYKFRLPTVNHVFQPGHRIMVQVQSSLFPLYDRNPQTFVPNIFLAKKADYKKATVTIERGGASASAVWLPVVAVDQSAVLAK
;
A
#
# COMPACT_ATOMS: atom_id res chain seq x y z
N MET A 1 64.87 76.92 44.26
CA MET A 1 64.93 75.50 43.86
C MET A 1 63.68 75.20 43.06
N THR A 2 63.61 75.09 41.73
CA THR A 2 64.57 75.21 40.61
C THR A 2 63.66 75.53 39.41
N LEU A 3 63.38 76.80 39.10
CA LEU A 3 63.99 77.62 38.04
C LEU A 3 64.21 76.89 36.68
N LYS A 4 63.41 77.22 35.65
CA LYS A 4 63.86 78.03 34.49
C LYS A 4 62.75 78.32 33.45
N LEU A 5 62.79 79.58 33.02
CA LEU A 5 62.19 80.26 31.85
C LEU A 5 62.16 79.45 30.54
N VAL A 6 61.20 79.75 29.65
CA VAL A 6 61.30 80.43 28.32
C VAL A 6 59.86 80.50 27.75
N LEU A 7 59.18 81.64 27.64
CA LEU A 7 59.24 82.77 26.68
C LEU A 7 58.71 82.48 25.24
N LEU A 8 57.60 83.17 24.93
CA LEU A 8 57.23 83.87 23.68
C LEU A 8 56.61 83.15 22.46
N ALA A 9 55.58 83.86 21.97
CA ALA A 9 55.21 84.15 20.58
C ALA A 9 54.13 83.30 19.89
N SER A 10 53.06 84.03 19.56
CA SER A 10 51.92 83.72 18.71
C SER A 10 52.27 83.38 17.27
N ILE A 11 51.69 82.29 16.73
CA ILE A 11 51.46 82.06 15.30
C ILE A 11 50.11 81.34 15.14
N ALA A 12 49.24 81.90 14.30
CA ALA A 12 47.98 81.29 13.88
C ALA A 12 48.23 80.08 12.98
N LEU A 13 47.62 78.94 13.31
CA LEU A 13 47.45 77.81 12.39
C LEU A 13 46.01 77.30 12.42
N ALA A 14 45.43 77.21 11.23
CA ALA A 14 44.09 76.73 10.96
C ALA A 14 43.91 75.28 11.45
N THR A 15 42.92 75.05 12.31
CA THR A 15 42.40 73.72 12.59
C THR A 15 41.44 73.34 11.47
N VAL A 16 41.88 72.44 10.60
CA VAL A 16 41.02 71.71 9.67
C VAL A 16 40.11 70.83 10.53
N SER A 17 38.91 71.32 10.85
CA SER A 17 37.86 70.49 11.41
C SER A 17 37.40 69.55 10.29
N SER A 18 37.74 68.27 10.39
CA SER A 18 37.12 67.22 9.60
C SER A 18 35.64 67.17 10.00
N ALA A 19 34.81 67.95 9.32
CA ALA A 19 33.37 67.84 9.44
C ALA A 19 33.00 66.40 9.04
N GLN A 20 32.61 65.59 10.03
CA GLN A 20 31.78 64.42 9.77
C GLN A 20 30.55 64.94 9.05
N VAL A 21 30.51 64.78 7.73
CA VAL A 21 29.30 64.96 6.94
C VAL A 21 28.29 64.02 7.60
N PRO A 22 27.19 64.53 8.19
CA PRO A 22 26.08 63.67 8.55
C PRO A 22 25.69 63.01 7.24
N GLN A 23 25.85 61.69 7.12
CA GLN A 23 25.21 60.98 6.04
C GLN A 23 23.71 61.21 6.25
N THR A 24 23.18 62.22 5.56
CA THR A 24 21.76 62.43 5.40
C THR A 24 21.26 61.16 4.75
N VAL A 25 20.68 60.28 5.57
CA VAL A 25 19.88 59.17 5.09
C VAL A 25 18.86 59.81 4.17
N SER A 26 19.00 59.58 2.86
CA SER A 26 18.12 60.24 1.89
C SER A 26 16.68 59.92 2.26
N ASP A 27 15.78 60.91 2.21
CA ASP A 27 14.33 60.80 2.47
C ASP A 27 13.57 59.82 1.53
N LYS A 28 14.25 58.84 0.93
CA LYS A 28 13.69 57.75 0.13
C LYS A 28 13.59 56.44 0.93
N THR A 29 13.41 56.49 2.25
CA THR A 29 13.50 55.29 3.10
C THR A 29 12.22 54.50 3.30
N ALA A 30 11.10 54.92 2.73
CA ALA A 30 9.90 54.09 2.67
C ALA A 30 9.30 54.13 1.26
N PRO A 31 9.19 53.00 0.54
CA PRO A 31 8.43 52.95 -0.70
C PRO A 31 6.97 53.37 -0.43
N ALA A 32 6.33 54.02 -1.40
CA ALA A 32 4.95 54.53 -1.27
C ALA A 32 3.87 53.44 -1.15
N GLY A 33 4.27 52.17 -1.06
CA GLY A 33 3.41 51.00 -0.88
C GLY A 33 4.16 49.91 -0.11
N GLY A 34 3.47 48.83 0.23
CA GLY A 34 4.12 47.70 0.92
C GLY A 34 5.17 47.01 0.06
N ASP A 35 6.12 46.32 0.69
CA ASP A 35 7.21 45.56 0.04
C ASP A 35 6.72 44.33 -0.77
N VAL A 36 5.41 44.07 -0.79
CA VAL A 36 4.79 43.00 -1.58
C VAL A 36 4.21 43.62 -2.86
N PRO A 37 4.79 43.35 -4.03
CA PRO A 37 4.28 43.89 -5.29
C PRO A 37 2.92 43.27 -5.63
N ALA A 38 2.06 44.03 -6.32
CA ALA A 38 0.75 43.56 -6.76
C ALA A 38 0.82 42.31 -7.68
N LYS A 39 1.96 42.11 -8.36
CA LYS A 39 2.24 40.92 -9.15
C LYS A 39 3.73 40.57 -9.06
N PHE A 40 4.04 39.38 -8.56
CA PHE A 40 5.38 38.81 -8.58
C PHE A 40 5.41 37.56 -9.47
N VAL A 41 6.19 37.70 -10.56
CA VAL A 41 6.64 36.73 -11.56
C VAL A 41 7.93 35.95 -11.27
N PRO A 42 8.01 34.83 -10.51
CA PRO A 42 9.28 34.12 -10.39
C PRO A 42 9.84 33.74 -11.77
N ALA A 43 11.15 33.97 -11.97
CA ALA A 43 11.78 33.65 -13.25
C ALA A 43 11.80 32.13 -13.48
N THR A 44 11.21 31.68 -14.60
CA THR A 44 11.17 30.27 -15.00
C THR A 44 12.12 29.95 -16.17
N ALA A 45 12.83 30.96 -16.68
CA ALA A 45 13.71 30.84 -17.85
C ALA A 45 14.79 29.75 -17.69
N ASN A 46 15.34 29.62 -16.48
CA ASN A 46 16.41 28.66 -16.18
C ASN A 46 15.92 27.21 -16.00
N ARG A 47 14.60 26.94 -16.08
CA ARG A 47 14.08 25.58 -16.03
C ARG A 47 14.50 24.82 -17.29
N ASP A 48 14.92 23.56 -17.17
CA ASP A 48 15.14 22.66 -18.33
C ASP A 48 13.83 22.02 -18.83
N TYR A 49 12.69 22.34 -18.20
CA TYR A 49 11.36 21.85 -18.52
C TYR A 49 10.31 22.94 -18.73
N VAL A 50 9.20 22.51 -19.31
CA VAL A 50 7.92 23.21 -19.32
C VAL A 50 7.01 22.58 -18.28
N LYS A 51 6.33 23.41 -17.47
CA LYS A 51 5.24 22.99 -16.57
C LYS A 51 3.99 23.79 -16.92
N ARG A 52 2.91 23.09 -17.28
CA ARG A 52 1.59 23.67 -17.57
C ARG A 52 0.60 23.18 -16.51
N GLU A 53 -0.19 24.10 -15.97
CA GLU A 53 -1.32 23.81 -15.10
C GLU A 53 -2.59 24.17 -15.89
N VAL A 54 -3.46 23.19 -16.13
CA VAL A 54 -4.65 23.35 -16.97
C VAL A 54 -5.89 22.73 -16.30
N MET A 55 -7.06 23.25 -16.66
CA MET A 55 -8.35 22.75 -16.19
C MET A 55 -9.02 22.00 -17.33
N VAL A 56 -8.89 20.66 -17.35
CA VAL A 56 -9.40 19.79 -18.41
C VAL A 56 -10.90 19.58 -18.24
N PRO A 57 -11.76 19.98 -19.19
CA PRO A 57 -13.21 19.78 -19.08
C PRO A 57 -13.58 18.32 -19.33
N MET A 58 -14.37 17.74 -18.43
CA MET A 58 -15.00 16.43 -18.60
C MET A 58 -16.31 16.57 -19.40
N ARG A 59 -16.91 15.45 -19.82
CA ARG A 59 -18.17 15.42 -20.59
C ARG A 59 -19.37 16.08 -19.90
N ASP A 60 -19.34 16.23 -18.58
CA ASP A 60 -20.38 16.90 -17.80
C ASP A 60 -20.07 18.38 -17.52
N GLY A 61 -18.99 18.91 -18.10
CA GLY A 61 -18.54 20.29 -17.91
C GLY A 61 -17.69 20.53 -16.67
N THR A 62 -17.59 19.56 -15.75
CA THR A 62 -16.70 19.64 -14.60
C THR A 62 -15.24 19.68 -15.08
N LYS A 63 -14.42 20.56 -14.52
CA LYS A 63 -13.02 20.66 -14.91
C LYS A 63 -12.08 20.03 -13.89
N LEU A 64 -11.15 19.21 -14.37
CA LEU A 64 -10.14 18.56 -13.54
C LEU A 64 -8.79 19.26 -13.67
N TYR A 65 -8.22 19.62 -12.53
CA TYR A 65 -6.90 20.24 -12.46
C TYR A 65 -5.82 19.25 -12.85
N THR A 66 -5.03 19.62 -13.85
CA THR A 66 -4.05 18.75 -14.50
C THR A 66 -2.71 19.49 -14.64
N VAL A 67 -1.64 18.83 -14.20
CA VAL A 67 -0.26 19.32 -14.26
C VAL A 67 0.50 18.51 -15.30
N ILE A 68 1.05 19.19 -16.29
CA ILE A 68 1.79 18.60 -17.41
C ILE A 68 3.23 19.10 -17.34
N VAL A 69 4.20 18.19 -17.24
CA VAL A 69 5.63 18.49 -17.09
C VAL A 69 6.44 17.71 -18.12
N TYR A 70 7.31 18.37 -18.86
CA TYR A 70 8.17 17.72 -19.85
C TYR A 70 9.42 18.56 -20.18
N PRO A 71 10.54 17.94 -20.60
CA PRO A 71 11.75 18.65 -21.02
C PRO A 71 11.48 19.66 -22.13
N LYS A 72 12.17 20.81 -22.11
CA LYS A 72 12.10 21.80 -23.20
C LYS A 72 12.60 21.19 -24.51
N GLY A 73 11.98 21.59 -25.62
CA GLY A 73 12.34 21.12 -26.97
C GLY A 73 11.82 19.72 -27.31
N LEU A 74 11.10 19.06 -26.40
CA LEU A 74 10.50 17.76 -26.66
C LEU A 74 9.39 17.87 -27.72
N THR A 75 9.38 16.94 -28.68
CA THR A 75 8.36 16.83 -29.73
C THR A 75 8.04 15.36 -29.98
N ASN A 76 6.82 15.09 -30.45
CA ASN A 76 6.32 13.74 -30.74
C ASN A 76 6.58 12.73 -29.60
N ALA A 77 6.32 13.14 -28.36
CA ALA A 77 6.64 12.33 -27.18
C ALA A 77 5.42 11.61 -26.58
N PRO A 78 5.62 10.39 -26.04
CA PRO A 78 4.58 9.69 -25.31
C PRO A 78 4.21 10.36 -23.98
N ILE A 79 3.00 10.09 -23.49
CA ILE A 79 2.49 10.61 -22.23
C ILE A 79 2.44 9.51 -21.17
N VAL A 80 2.88 9.82 -19.95
CA VAL A 80 2.63 9.00 -18.75
C VAL A 80 1.65 9.75 -17.84
N LEU A 81 0.44 9.21 -17.73
CA LEU A 81 -0.66 9.77 -16.96
C LEU A 81 -0.81 9.06 -15.60
N THR A 82 -0.96 9.87 -14.55
CA THR A 82 -1.42 9.42 -13.23
C THR A 82 -2.56 10.32 -12.78
N ARG A 83 -3.65 9.71 -12.29
CA ARG A 83 -4.76 10.43 -11.66
C ARG A 83 -4.72 10.16 -10.17
N THR A 84 -4.86 11.19 -9.36
CA THR A 84 -4.53 11.12 -7.93
C THR A 84 -5.52 11.91 -7.08
N PRO A 85 -5.90 11.40 -5.89
CA PRO A 85 -6.57 12.19 -4.86
C PRO A 85 -5.57 12.81 -3.89
N TYR A 86 -4.29 12.94 -4.25
CA TYR A 86 -3.17 13.33 -3.37
C TYR A 86 -2.41 14.57 -3.85
N ASP A 87 -3.13 15.57 -4.35
CA ASP A 87 -2.58 16.84 -4.86
C ASP A 87 -1.63 16.67 -6.05
N ALA A 88 -2.16 16.70 -7.27
CA ALA A 88 -1.39 16.62 -8.51
C ALA A 88 -0.27 17.68 -8.60
N LYS A 89 -0.46 18.86 -7.99
CA LYS A 89 0.58 19.90 -7.95
C LYS A 89 1.76 19.44 -7.11
N SER A 90 1.49 18.90 -5.92
CA SER A 90 2.51 18.35 -5.03
C SER A 90 3.15 17.09 -5.62
N ARG A 91 2.37 16.21 -6.25
CA ARG A 91 2.89 14.99 -6.90
C ARG A 91 3.86 15.30 -8.02
N ALA A 92 3.62 16.38 -8.78
CA ALA A 92 4.52 16.88 -9.81
C ALA A 92 5.65 17.78 -9.27
N THR A 93 5.91 17.82 -7.94
CA THR A 93 6.95 18.66 -7.33
C THR A 93 7.51 18.01 -6.05
N ARG A 94 8.42 17.05 -6.23
CA ARG A 94 9.28 16.49 -5.17
C ARG A 94 10.17 17.57 -4.54
N MET A 95 10.73 18.43 -5.38
CA MET A 95 11.60 19.53 -4.98
C MET A 95 11.38 20.73 -5.91
N ASP A 96 11.39 21.95 -5.38
CA ASP A 96 11.40 23.14 -6.23
C ASP A 96 12.79 23.30 -6.85
N SER A 97 12.90 23.00 -8.15
CA SER A 97 14.17 22.95 -8.86
C SER A 97 14.01 23.40 -10.31
N PRO A 98 15.04 24.04 -10.90
CA PRO A 98 15.09 24.27 -12.34
C PRO A 98 15.30 22.98 -13.15
N SER A 99 15.73 21.87 -12.54
CA SER A 99 15.91 20.61 -13.26
C SER A 99 14.70 19.69 -13.12
N ILE A 100 14.25 19.11 -14.23
CA ILE A 100 13.11 18.18 -14.27
C ILE A 100 13.36 16.89 -13.48
N LEU A 101 14.57 16.34 -13.57
CA LEU A 101 14.99 15.16 -12.79
C LEU A 101 14.92 15.44 -11.29
N SER A 102 15.20 16.68 -10.91
CA SER A 102 15.14 17.11 -9.52
C SER A 102 13.71 17.37 -9.05
N THR A 103 12.86 17.94 -9.91
CA THR A 103 11.51 18.36 -9.53
C THR A 103 10.48 17.24 -9.52
N LEU A 104 10.58 16.25 -10.42
CA LEU A 104 9.65 15.12 -10.44
C LEU A 104 10.04 14.04 -9.40
N PRO A 105 9.09 13.15 -9.02
CA PRO A 105 9.36 11.99 -8.16
C PRO A 105 10.49 11.09 -8.66
N LEU A 106 11.16 10.39 -7.74
CA LEU A 106 12.24 9.43 -8.05
C LEU A 106 11.81 8.39 -9.11
N ALA A 107 10.60 7.86 -8.97
CA ALA A 107 10.04 6.87 -9.91
C ALA A 107 9.91 7.39 -11.34
N ASP A 108 9.79 8.71 -11.53
CA ASP A 108 9.63 9.32 -12.85
C ASP A 108 10.97 9.57 -13.56
N GLU A 109 12.11 9.39 -12.89
CA GLU A 109 13.43 9.68 -13.48
C GLU A 109 13.70 8.87 -14.75
N MET A 110 13.24 7.61 -14.80
CA MET A 110 13.35 6.79 -16.01
C MET A 110 12.53 7.35 -17.18
N PHE A 111 11.35 7.90 -16.91
CA PHE A 111 10.48 8.50 -17.92
C PHE A 111 11.06 9.83 -18.40
N VAL A 112 11.62 10.62 -17.49
CA VAL A 112 12.33 11.86 -17.83
C VAL A 112 13.52 11.58 -18.73
N LYS A 113 14.40 10.63 -18.36
CA LYS A 113 15.54 10.20 -19.19
C LYS A 113 15.08 9.62 -20.53
N GLY A 114 13.94 8.94 -20.53
CA GLY A 114 13.29 8.40 -21.72
C GLY A 114 12.57 9.44 -22.59
N GLY A 115 12.54 10.74 -22.23
CA GLY A 115 11.85 11.75 -23.05
C GLY A 115 10.33 11.60 -23.09
N TYR A 116 9.71 11.24 -21.96
CA TYR A 116 8.26 11.21 -21.79
C TYR A 116 7.70 12.57 -21.34
N ILE A 117 6.43 12.82 -21.66
CA ILE A 117 5.62 13.86 -21.03
C ILE A 117 4.97 13.27 -19.78
N ARG A 118 5.18 13.90 -18.62
CA ARG A 118 4.58 13.46 -17.35
C ARG A 118 3.34 14.27 -17.04
N VAL A 119 2.24 13.59 -16.72
CA VAL A 119 0.95 14.21 -16.39
C VAL A 119 0.43 13.67 -15.06
N TYR A 120 0.15 14.59 -14.13
CA TYR A 120 -0.59 14.31 -12.90
C TYR A 120 -1.91 15.07 -12.92
N GLN A 121 -3.00 14.41 -12.58
CA GLN A 121 -4.33 15.03 -12.54
C GLN A 121 -5.00 14.78 -11.19
N ASP A 122 -5.54 15.84 -10.59
CA ASP A 122 -6.41 15.72 -9.42
C ASP A 122 -7.72 15.05 -9.84
N VAL A 123 -8.10 13.98 -9.15
CA VAL A 123 -9.42 13.37 -9.39
C VAL A 123 -10.55 14.35 -9.02
N ARG A 124 -11.73 14.09 -9.59
CA ARG A 124 -12.96 14.85 -9.33
C ARG A 124 -13.17 15.11 -7.84
N GLY A 125 -13.41 16.39 -7.51
CA GLY A 125 -13.70 16.88 -6.17
C GLY A 125 -12.52 16.98 -5.20
N LYS A 126 -11.28 16.71 -5.63
CA LYS A 126 -10.08 16.86 -4.78
C LYS A 126 -9.21 18.03 -5.25
N TYR A 127 -8.63 18.73 -4.27
CA TYR A 127 -7.66 19.81 -4.47
C TYR A 127 -8.10 20.83 -5.54
N GLY A 128 -7.37 20.93 -6.66
CA GLY A 128 -7.64 21.90 -7.71
C GLY A 128 -8.86 21.55 -8.57
N SER A 129 -9.31 20.29 -8.56
CA SER A 129 -10.43 19.83 -9.38
C SER A 129 -11.79 20.30 -8.87
N GLU A 130 -12.69 20.53 -9.81
CA GLU A 130 -14.11 20.78 -9.57
C GLU A 130 -14.88 19.48 -9.28
N GLY A 131 -16.19 19.59 -9.03
CA GLY A 131 -17.08 18.45 -8.81
C GLY A 131 -17.05 17.92 -7.38
N GLU A 132 -17.73 16.78 -7.18
CA GLU A 132 -17.89 16.14 -5.88
C GLU A 132 -16.98 14.91 -5.74
N TYR A 133 -16.28 14.84 -4.61
CA TYR A 133 -15.45 13.70 -4.27
C TYR A 133 -16.28 12.58 -3.65
N VAL A 134 -16.15 11.38 -4.21
CA VAL A 134 -16.68 10.13 -3.65
C VAL A 134 -15.50 9.19 -3.51
N VAL A 135 -15.25 8.71 -2.28
CA VAL A 135 -14.19 7.72 -2.02
C VAL A 135 -14.40 6.52 -2.94
N THR A 136 -13.33 6.14 -3.64
CA THR A 136 -13.30 5.01 -4.59
C THR A 136 -14.53 5.01 -5.49
N ARG A 137 -14.88 6.18 -6.06
CA ARG A 137 -16.17 6.44 -6.75
C ARG A 137 -16.58 5.22 -7.60
N PRO A 138 -17.68 4.54 -7.24
CA PRO A 138 -18.10 3.33 -7.94
C PRO A 138 -18.33 3.58 -9.42
N VAL A 139 -18.15 2.53 -10.23
CA VAL A 139 -18.52 2.54 -11.65
C VAL A 139 -20.00 2.89 -11.81
N MET A 140 -20.35 3.53 -12.92
CA MET A 140 -21.76 3.79 -13.27
C MET A 140 -22.59 2.51 -13.18
N GLY A 141 -23.68 2.56 -12.41
CA GLY A 141 -24.47 1.38 -12.07
C GLY A 141 -25.30 1.58 -10.80
N PRO A 142 -25.67 0.50 -10.09
CA PRO A 142 -26.52 0.56 -8.91
C PRO A 142 -25.98 1.47 -7.78
N LEU A 143 -24.66 1.57 -7.65
CA LEU A 143 -23.98 2.38 -6.64
C LEU A 143 -23.61 3.79 -7.12
N ASN A 144 -23.74 4.06 -8.42
CA ASN A 144 -23.48 5.36 -9.03
C ASN A 144 -24.46 5.58 -10.20
N PRO A 145 -25.62 6.22 -9.95
CA PRO A 145 -26.62 6.49 -10.99
C PRO A 145 -26.28 7.71 -11.87
N THR A 146 -25.11 8.33 -11.67
CA THR A 146 -24.69 9.49 -12.45
C THR A 146 -24.15 9.08 -13.82
N LYS A 147 -23.82 10.07 -14.67
CA LYS A 147 -23.23 9.84 -16.00
C LYS A 147 -21.70 9.92 -16.02
N VAL A 148 -21.07 9.98 -14.84
CA VAL A 148 -19.62 10.12 -14.70
C VAL A 148 -19.06 9.28 -13.55
N ASP A 149 -17.88 8.72 -13.78
CA ASP A 149 -17.07 7.96 -12.83
C ASP A 149 -15.57 8.13 -13.17
N HIS A 150 -14.70 7.37 -12.50
CA HIS A 150 -13.27 7.42 -12.84
C HIS A 150 -12.96 6.86 -14.24
N VAL A 151 -13.81 5.99 -14.80
CA VAL A 151 -13.66 5.42 -16.15
C VAL A 151 -13.86 6.53 -17.19
N THR A 152 -14.99 7.26 -17.09
CA THR A 152 -15.30 8.36 -18.00
C THR A 152 -14.35 9.54 -17.84
N ASP A 153 -13.99 9.88 -16.61
CA ASP A 153 -13.06 11.00 -16.38
C ASP A 153 -11.65 10.69 -16.92
N ALA A 154 -11.20 9.43 -16.83
CA ALA A 154 -9.95 9.02 -17.46
C ALA A 154 -10.04 9.04 -19.00
N TYR A 155 -11.17 8.58 -19.56
CA TYR A 155 -11.41 8.63 -21.00
C TYR A 155 -11.33 10.06 -21.54
N ASP A 156 -12.08 10.99 -20.93
CA ASP A 156 -12.14 12.39 -21.37
C ASP A 156 -10.78 13.09 -21.18
N THR A 157 -10.05 12.75 -20.12
CA THR A 157 -8.68 13.23 -19.90
C THR A 157 -7.74 12.78 -21.01
N ILE A 158 -7.76 11.50 -21.38
CA ILE A 158 -6.90 10.97 -22.44
C ILE A 158 -7.27 11.59 -23.79
N ASP A 159 -8.56 11.70 -24.11
CA ASP A 159 -9.04 12.35 -25.34
C ASP A 159 -8.52 13.79 -25.46
N TRP A 160 -8.63 14.56 -24.37
CA TRP A 160 -8.12 15.93 -24.33
C TRP A 160 -6.60 16.00 -24.51
N LEU A 161 -5.85 15.10 -23.86
CA LEU A 161 -4.38 15.06 -23.90
C LEU A 161 -3.83 14.69 -25.28
N VAL A 162 -4.50 13.79 -26.02
CA VAL A 162 -4.01 13.34 -27.34
C VAL A 162 -4.42 14.26 -28.48
N ASN A 163 -5.33 15.21 -28.21
CA ASN A 163 -5.65 16.26 -29.15
C ASN A 163 -4.46 17.21 -29.36
N LYS A 164 -3.94 17.26 -30.59
CA LYS A 164 -2.79 18.07 -30.97
C LYS A 164 -2.96 19.56 -30.76
N ALA A 165 -4.19 20.07 -30.71
CA ALA A 165 -4.45 21.47 -30.39
C ALA A 165 -4.18 21.79 -28.91
N ASN A 166 -4.32 20.80 -28.02
CA ASN A 166 -4.12 20.96 -26.57
C ASN A 166 -2.69 20.65 -26.14
N LEU A 167 -2.07 19.62 -26.73
CA LEU A 167 -0.72 19.18 -26.40
C LEU A 167 0.07 18.79 -27.67
N PRO A 168 0.52 19.77 -28.46
CA PRO A 168 1.19 19.52 -29.75
C PRO A 168 2.49 18.72 -29.61
N GLU A 169 3.14 18.77 -28.45
CA GLU A 169 4.38 18.04 -28.16
C GLU A 169 4.19 16.51 -28.05
N SER A 170 2.96 16.02 -27.86
CA SER A 170 2.69 14.59 -27.68
C SER A 170 2.66 13.82 -29.01
N ASN A 171 2.97 12.52 -29.02
CA ASN A 171 2.69 11.61 -30.14
C ASN A 171 1.27 11.01 -30.13
N GLY A 172 0.44 11.37 -29.16
CA GLY A 172 -0.93 10.88 -29.03
C GLY A 172 -1.05 9.48 -28.42
N ARG A 173 0.00 8.95 -27.78
CA ARG A 173 -0.04 7.66 -27.05
C ARG A 173 0.14 7.89 -25.55
N VAL A 174 -0.70 7.22 -24.76
CA VAL A 174 -0.72 7.36 -23.31
C VAL A 174 -0.45 6.01 -22.65
N GLY A 175 0.47 6.01 -21.68
CA GLY A 175 0.59 4.97 -20.66
C GLY A 175 0.00 5.49 -19.35
N MET A 176 -0.63 4.61 -18.57
CA MET A 176 -1.10 4.93 -17.22
C MET A 176 -0.34 4.14 -16.17
N ILE A 177 0.05 4.81 -15.09
CA ILE A 177 0.77 4.22 -13.96
C ILE A 177 0.37 4.93 -12.66
N GLY A 178 0.44 4.24 -11.54
CA GLY A 178 0.21 4.81 -10.22
C GLY A 178 0.03 3.72 -9.18
N SER A 179 0.30 4.08 -7.92
CA SER A 179 0.21 3.16 -6.78
C SER A 179 -0.94 3.47 -5.82
N SER A 180 -1.50 2.47 -5.14
CA SER A 180 -2.65 2.62 -4.22
C SER A 180 -3.89 3.15 -4.94
N TYR A 181 -4.50 4.22 -4.43
CA TYR A 181 -5.59 4.94 -5.10
C TYR A 181 -5.18 5.40 -6.52
N GLU A 182 -3.93 5.81 -6.73
CA GLU A 182 -3.46 6.15 -8.09
C GLU A 182 -3.55 4.92 -9.00
N GLY A 183 -3.20 3.73 -8.49
CA GLY A 183 -3.37 2.44 -9.15
C GLY A 183 -4.83 2.08 -9.39
N PHE A 184 -5.72 2.29 -8.41
CA PHE A 184 -7.17 2.17 -8.56
C PHE A 184 -7.67 2.99 -9.76
N THR A 185 -7.18 4.21 -9.98
CA THR A 185 -7.59 5.01 -11.14
C THR A 185 -7.11 4.44 -12.48
N VAL A 186 -5.96 3.74 -12.50
CA VAL A 186 -5.49 2.98 -13.66
C VAL A 186 -6.46 1.83 -13.95
N VAL A 187 -6.86 1.09 -12.91
CA VAL A 187 -7.79 -0.03 -13.04
C VAL A 187 -9.16 0.44 -13.53
N MET A 188 -9.67 1.55 -13.01
CA MET A 188 -10.91 2.15 -13.50
C MET A 188 -10.82 2.50 -14.99
N ALA A 189 -9.70 3.07 -15.45
CA ALA A 189 -9.49 3.35 -16.87
C ALA A 189 -9.49 2.07 -17.74
N LEU A 190 -9.05 0.93 -17.21
CA LEU A 190 -9.04 -0.35 -17.92
C LEU A 190 -10.44 -0.95 -18.15
N LEU A 191 -11.48 -0.50 -17.45
CA LEU A 191 -12.85 -1.02 -17.64
C LEU A 191 -13.47 -0.57 -18.97
N ASN A 192 -13.11 0.61 -19.47
CA ASN A 192 -13.46 1.10 -20.79
C ASN A 192 -12.39 2.09 -21.30
N PRO A 193 -11.23 1.58 -21.74
CA PRO A 193 -10.07 2.40 -22.03
C PRO A 193 -10.26 3.22 -23.30
N HIS A 194 -9.78 4.46 -23.28
CA HIS A 194 -9.65 5.26 -24.50
C HIS A 194 -8.69 4.56 -25.48
N PRO A 195 -8.94 4.57 -26.82
CA PRO A 195 -8.07 3.88 -27.79
C PRO A 195 -6.60 4.31 -27.76
N ALA A 196 -6.30 5.50 -27.23
CA ALA A 196 -4.95 6.01 -27.06
C ALA A 196 -4.22 5.51 -25.81
N LEU A 197 -4.90 4.81 -24.89
CA LEU A 197 -4.26 4.11 -23.78
C LEU A 197 -3.60 2.83 -24.32
N LYS A 198 -2.27 2.79 -24.35
CA LYS A 198 -1.52 1.68 -24.98
C LYS A 198 -0.81 0.75 -23.99
N ALA A 199 -0.64 1.16 -22.75
CA ALA A 199 -0.06 0.36 -21.69
C ALA A 199 -0.55 0.83 -20.31
N ALA A 200 -0.67 -0.10 -19.37
CA ALA A 200 -1.09 0.19 -18.00
C ALA A 200 -0.22 -0.56 -16.97
N VAL A 201 0.17 0.13 -15.90
CA VAL A 201 0.90 -0.44 -14.77
C VAL A 201 0.17 -0.03 -13.47
N PRO A 202 -0.90 -0.74 -13.08
CA PRO A 202 -1.51 -0.56 -11.78
C PRO A 202 -0.61 -1.18 -10.69
N GLU A 203 -0.02 -0.32 -9.86
CA GLU A 203 0.86 -0.69 -8.74
C GLU A 203 0.02 -0.71 -7.47
N SER A 204 0.16 -1.73 -6.62
CA SER A 204 -0.60 -1.92 -5.38
C SER A 204 -2.03 -1.36 -5.43
N PRO A 205 -2.87 -1.71 -6.42
CA PRO A 205 -4.11 -1.00 -6.67
C PRO A 205 -5.17 -1.41 -5.65
N MET A 206 -5.97 -0.44 -5.17
CA MET A 206 -7.17 -0.75 -4.40
C MET A 206 -8.19 -1.45 -5.33
N ILE A 207 -8.55 -2.69 -5.06
CA ILE A 207 -9.45 -3.52 -5.90
C ILE A 207 -10.68 -3.97 -5.13
N ASP A 208 -10.47 -4.52 -3.93
CA ASP A 208 -11.53 -4.94 -3.03
C ASP A 208 -11.14 -4.60 -1.58
N GLY A 209 -11.54 -3.38 -1.21
CA GLY A 209 -11.30 -2.84 0.13
C GLY A 209 -11.96 -3.63 1.27
N TRP A 210 -12.83 -4.61 1.00
CA TRP A 210 -13.43 -5.44 2.05
C TRP A 210 -12.76 -6.81 2.18
N MET A 211 -12.32 -7.40 1.06
CA MET A 211 -11.73 -8.74 1.07
C MET A 211 -10.33 -8.75 1.66
N GLY A 212 -9.47 -7.78 1.31
CA GLY A 212 -8.09 -7.76 1.81
C GLY A 212 -7.23 -6.59 1.36
N ASP A 213 -7.84 -5.49 0.94
CA ASP A 213 -7.15 -4.20 0.74
C ASP A 213 -7.45 -3.28 1.96
N ASP A 214 -7.63 -1.97 1.73
CA ASP A 214 -7.56 -0.95 2.78
C ASP A 214 -8.54 -1.02 3.95
N TRP A 215 -9.82 -1.35 3.74
CA TRP A 215 -10.84 -1.13 4.80
C TRP A 215 -10.97 -2.33 5.72
N PHE A 216 -10.97 -3.52 5.15
CA PHE A 216 -11.09 -4.77 5.88
C PHE A 216 -10.22 -5.86 5.26
N HIS A 217 -9.81 -6.81 6.11
CA HIS A 217 -9.30 -8.11 5.69
C HIS A 217 -10.25 -9.19 6.17
N TYR A 218 -10.87 -9.92 5.25
CA TYR A 218 -11.93 -10.91 5.52
C TYR A 218 -12.96 -10.42 6.55
N GLY A 219 -13.34 -9.13 6.44
CA GLY A 219 -14.30 -8.46 7.31
C GLY A 219 -13.78 -7.93 8.65
N ALA A 220 -12.48 -8.07 8.95
CA ALA A 220 -11.82 -7.41 10.08
C ALA A 220 -11.46 -5.97 9.73
N PHE A 221 -11.98 -4.98 10.48
CA PHE A 221 -11.84 -3.56 10.11
C PHE A 221 -10.47 -3.01 10.48
N ARG A 222 -9.83 -2.29 9.56
CA ARG A 222 -8.50 -1.70 9.72
C ARG A 222 -8.59 -0.31 10.33
N LEU A 223 -8.29 -0.22 11.62
CA LEU A 223 -8.18 1.06 12.34
C LEU A 223 -7.01 1.91 11.83
N ALA A 224 -5.96 1.31 11.27
CA ALA A 224 -4.82 2.06 10.69
C ALA A 224 -5.26 3.09 9.64
N ASN A 225 -6.30 2.75 8.86
CA ASN A 225 -6.79 3.56 7.75
C ASN A 225 -7.90 4.55 8.16
N ILE A 226 -8.33 4.53 9.43
CA ILE A 226 -9.43 5.38 9.89
C ILE A 226 -9.09 6.87 9.82
N ALA A 227 -7.83 7.25 10.08
CA ALA A 227 -7.38 8.64 10.02
C ALA A 227 -7.33 9.14 8.57
N TRP A 228 -6.88 8.29 7.63
CA TRP A 228 -6.88 8.57 6.19
C TRP A 228 -8.28 8.90 5.70
N LEU A 229 -9.29 8.13 6.12
CA LEU A 229 -10.68 8.35 5.73
C LEU A 229 -11.14 9.78 6.02
N GLY A 230 -10.96 10.27 7.24
CA GLY A 230 -11.38 11.64 7.55
C GLY A 230 -10.44 12.70 6.99
N GLY A 231 -9.16 12.40 6.81
CA GLY A 231 -8.24 13.28 6.07
C GLY A 231 -8.72 13.50 4.62
N GLN A 232 -9.18 12.45 3.95
CA GLN A 232 -9.60 12.52 2.55
C GLN A 232 -11.02 13.01 2.35
N THR A 233 -11.93 12.76 3.29
CA THR A 233 -13.38 13.05 3.14
C THR A 233 -13.84 14.27 3.93
N GLY A 234 -13.13 14.67 4.98
CA GLY A 234 -13.43 15.89 5.74
C GLY A 234 -12.96 17.18 5.06
N TYR A 235 -12.10 17.06 4.04
CA TYR A 235 -11.42 18.20 3.42
C TYR A 235 -11.31 18.03 1.90
N LYS A 236 -11.58 19.14 1.17
CA LYS A 236 -11.31 19.18 -0.28
C LYS A 236 -9.82 19.07 -0.59
N GLY A 237 -9.00 19.82 0.15
CA GLY A 237 -7.54 19.80 0.05
C GLY A 237 -6.87 18.85 1.05
N ALA A 238 -5.71 19.24 1.57
CA ALA A 238 -4.96 18.45 2.55
C ALA A 238 -5.76 18.31 3.86
N GLY A 239 -6.01 17.06 4.24
CA GLY A 239 -6.68 16.73 5.49
C GLY A 239 -5.77 16.76 6.72
N LYS A 240 -6.39 16.68 7.89
CA LYS A 240 -5.70 16.54 9.18
C LYS A 240 -6.26 15.36 9.94
N ALA A 241 -5.39 14.53 10.49
CA ALA A 241 -5.79 13.50 11.45
C ALA A 241 -6.33 14.15 12.74
N PRO A 242 -7.30 13.54 13.44
CA PRO A 242 -7.82 14.09 14.67
C PRO A 242 -6.78 13.90 15.79
N PRO A 243 -6.74 14.80 16.78
CA PRO A 243 -5.86 14.61 17.93
C PRO A 243 -6.27 13.37 18.72
N THR A 244 -5.35 12.42 18.91
CA THR A 244 -5.63 11.14 19.60
C THR A 244 -5.52 11.23 21.12
N GLY A 245 -4.91 12.30 21.66
CA GLY A 245 -4.75 12.54 23.10
C GLY A 245 -3.69 11.66 23.79
N GLY A 246 -2.91 10.88 23.04
CA GLY A 246 -1.81 10.05 23.55
C GLY A 246 -0.91 9.55 22.43
N TYR A 247 0.34 9.22 22.75
CA TYR A 247 1.31 8.73 21.74
C TYR A 247 1.05 7.27 21.32
N ASP A 248 0.59 6.42 22.26
CA ASP A 248 0.35 5.00 22.02
C ASP A 248 -1.08 4.75 21.53
N ASP A 249 -1.24 4.54 20.23
CA ASP A 249 -2.51 4.21 19.59
C ASP A 249 -3.13 2.93 20.15
N TYR A 250 -2.31 2.00 20.65
CA TYR A 250 -2.83 0.84 21.39
C TYR A 250 -3.72 1.30 22.56
N GLU A 251 -3.25 2.22 23.41
CA GLU A 251 -4.07 2.69 24.53
C GLU A 251 -5.19 3.62 24.09
N ASN A 252 -4.98 4.44 23.06
CA ASN A 252 -6.01 5.34 22.54
C ASN A 252 -7.24 4.54 22.09
N PHE A 253 -7.06 3.53 21.24
CA PHE A 253 -8.15 2.69 20.76
C PHE A 253 -8.68 1.74 21.86
N ARG A 254 -7.84 1.22 22.76
CA ARG A 254 -8.30 0.29 23.80
C ARG A 254 -9.21 0.98 24.80
N ARG A 255 -8.86 2.21 25.22
CA ARG A 255 -9.57 3.02 26.22
C ARG A 255 -10.93 3.53 25.72
N ILE A 256 -11.00 3.94 24.45
CA ILE A 256 -12.23 4.49 23.87
C ILE A 256 -13.32 3.41 23.75
N GLY A 257 -12.97 2.22 23.25
CA GLY A 257 -13.89 1.11 23.07
C GLY A 257 -13.91 0.60 21.63
N SER A 258 -15.04 0.79 20.96
CA SER A 258 -15.24 0.38 19.56
C SER A 258 -14.72 1.41 18.56
N ALA A 259 -14.62 1.01 17.29
CA ALA A 259 -14.31 1.93 16.20
C ALA A 259 -15.37 3.04 16.06
N GLY A 260 -16.64 2.75 16.34
CA GLY A 260 -17.73 3.73 16.36
C GLY A 260 -17.64 4.72 17.51
N ASP A 261 -17.24 4.28 18.71
CA ASP A 261 -16.98 5.19 19.83
C ASP A 261 -15.82 6.14 19.51
N TRP A 262 -14.77 5.63 18.87
CA TRP A 262 -13.67 6.45 18.36
C TRP A 262 -14.14 7.46 17.31
N ALA A 263 -14.92 7.01 16.32
CA ALA A 263 -15.40 7.90 15.26
C ALA A 263 -16.29 9.02 15.81
N LYS A 264 -17.15 8.72 16.78
CA LYS A 264 -17.97 9.72 17.47
C LYS A 264 -17.12 10.71 18.27
N ALA A 265 -16.11 10.24 19.00
CA ALA A 265 -15.22 11.09 19.77
C ALA A 265 -14.37 12.02 18.88
N SER A 266 -13.98 11.54 17.69
CA SER A 266 -13.20 12.30 16.71
C SER A 266 -14.06 13.16 15.78
N GLY A 267 -15.40 13.07 15.85
CA GLY A 267 -16.34 13.74 14.94
C GLY A 267 -16.32 13.18 13.51
N TYR A 268 -15.81 11.96 13.31
CA TYR A 268 -15.79 11.26 12.02
C TYR A 268 -17.11 10.55 11.72
N ASP A 269 -17.97 10.38 12.73
CA ASP A 269 -19.31 9.78 12.59
C ASP A 269 -20.27 10.58 11.69
N GLN A 270 -20.00 11.87 11.50
CA GLN A 270 -20.72 12.72 10.55
C GLN A 270 -20.28 12.55 9.09
N LEU A 271 -19.16 11.86 8.82
CA LEU A 271 -18.62 11.74 7.47
C LEU A 271 -19.48 10.76 6.65
N PRO A 272 -19.97 11.15 5.45
CA PRO A 272 -20.88 10.30 4.68
C PRO A 272 -20.31 8.93 4.33
N TYR A 273 -19.01 8.84 4.05
CA TYR A 273 -18.38 7.55 3.74
C TYR A 273 -18.27 6.65 4.97
N TRP A 274 -17.95 7.21 6.14
CA TRP A 274 -17.99 6.47 7.40
C TRP A 274 -19.39 5.88 7.67
N GLN A 275 -20.44 6.69 7.49
CA GLN A 275 -21.83 6.23 7.66
C GLN A 275 -22.18 5.07 6.72
N ARG A 276 -21.70 5.10 5.47
CA ARG A 276 -21.86 3.97 4.54
C ARG A 276 -21.12 2.72 5.03
N MET A 277 -19.87 2.82 5.47
CA MET A 277 -19.13 1.67 5.98
C MET A 277 -19.80 1.05 7.22
N VAL A 278 -20.28 1.87 8.16
CA VAL A 278 -21.01 1.38 9.34
C VAL A 278 -22.32 0.70 8.94
N ALA A 279 -23.02 1.18 7.91
CA ALA A 279 -24.24 0.56 7.40
C ALA A 279 -23.97 -0.78 6.68
N HIS A 280 -22.75 -0.97 6.15
CA HIS A 280 -22.35 -2.13 5.37
C HIS A 280 -21.14 -2.85 6.00
N PRO A 281 -21.26 -3.43 7.21
CA PRO A 281 -20.14 -4.10 7.88
C PRO A 281 -19.79 -5.47 7.26
N ALA A 282 -20.76 -6.10 6.57
CA ALA A 282 -20.59 -7.38 5.87
C ALA A 282 -20.39 -7.15 4.37
N TYR A 283 -19.92 -8.16 3.63
CA TYR A 283 -19.68 -8.10 2.19
C TYR A 283 -20.99 -8.17 1.38
N ASP A 284 -21.86 -7.19 1.56
CA ASP A 284 -23.14 -7.11 0.86
C ASP A 284 -23.00 -6.45 -0.53
N GLY A 285 -24.14 -6.07 -1.14
CA GLY A 285 -24.17 -5.46 -2.47
C GLY A 285 -23.37 -4.15 -2.58
N PHE A 286 -23.11 -3.44 -1.47
CA PHE A 286 -22.28 -2.25 -1.46
C PHE A 286 -20.83 -2.59 -1.81
N TRP A 287 -20.23 -3.59 -1.16
CA TRP A 287 -18.84 -3.99 -1.44
C TRP A 287 -18.72 -4.83 -2.70
N GLN A 288 -19.64 -5.78 -2.92
CA GLN A 288 -19.64 -6.62 -4.13
C GLN A 288 -19.74 -5.79 -5.41
N GLY A 289 -20.51 -4.70 -5.40
CA GLY A 289 -20.64 -3.79 -6.54
C GLY A 289 -19.40 -2.93 -6.82
N GLN A 290 -18.39 -2.98 -5.95
CA GLN A 290 -17.13 -2.24 -6.08
C GLN A 290 -15.91 -3.14 -6.35
N ALA A 291 -16.07 -4.47 -6.29
CA ALA A 291 -14.98 -5.44 -6.48
C ALA A 291 -14.45 -5.41 -7.93
N LEU A 292 -13.34 -4.71 -8.14
CA LEU A 292 -12.84 -4.42 -9.48
C LEU A 292 -12.29 -5.65 -10.20
N ASP A 293 -11.78 -6.65 -9.48
CA ASP A 293 -11.33 -7.93 -10.05
C ASP A 293 -12.47 -8.64 -10.79
N LYS A 294 -13.70 -8.59 -10.24
CA LYS A 294 -14.90 -9.16 -10.88
C LYS A 294 -15.33 -8.35 -12.09
N LEU A 295 -15.30 -7.02 -11.99
CA LEU A 295 -15.70 -6.12 -13.07
C LEU A 295 -14.73 -6.19 -14.25
N LEU A 296 -13.43 -6.25 -14.00
CA LEU A 296 -12.39 -6.48 -15.02
C LEU A 296 -12.59 -7.82 -15.72
N ALA A 297 -12.85 -8.89 -14.97
CA ALA A 297 -13.04 -10.23 -15.55
C ALA A 297 -14.34 -10.34 -16.36
N ALA A 298 -15.35 -9.52 -16.05
CA ALA A 298 -16.60 -9.47 -16.81
C ALA A 298 -16.41 -8.87 -18.20
N ASN A 299 -15.55 -7.84 -18.35
CA ASN A 299 -15.22 -7.25 -19.64
C ASN A 299 -13.70 -6.93 -19.75
N PRO A 300 -12.86 -7.95 -20.01
CA PRO A 300 -11.41 -7.75 -20.03
C PRO A 300 -10.95 -6.91 -21.21
N SER A 301 -10.24 -5.81 -20.94
CA SER A 301 -9.62 -5.00 -21.99
C SER A 301 -8.45 -5.73 -22.68
N ASN A 302 -8.01 -5.19 -23.82
CA ASN A 302 -6.83 -5.66 -24.54
C ASN A 302 -5.59 -4.76 -24.31
N VAL A 303 -5.67 -3.80 -23.38
CA VAL A 303 -4.52 -2.95 -23.04
C VAL A 303 -3.47 -3.83 -22.33
N PRO A 304 -2.23 -3.89 -22.84
CA PRO A 304 -1.12 -4.54 -22.14
C PRO A 304 -1.00 -4.02 -20.71
N THR A 305 -1.09 -4.92 -19.74
CA THR A 305 -1.13 -4.56 -18.31
C THR A 305 -0.06 -5.32 -17.53
N LEU A 306 0.72 -4.58 -16.74
CA LEU A 306 1.69 -5.10 -15.79
C LEU A 306 1.19 -4.80 -14.36
N TRP A 307 0.58 -5.80 -13.73
CA TRP A 307 0.10 -5.71 -12.37
C TRP A 307 1.26 -5.82 -11.41
N GLU A 308 1.35 -4.91 -10.45
CA GLU A 308 2.42 -4.92 -9.45
C GLU A 308 1.83 -4.83 -8.04
N GLN A 309 2.42 -5.56 -7.10
CA GLN A 309 2.29 -5.30 -5.67
C GLN A 309 3.53 -5.79 -4.92
N GLY A 310 3.77 -5.28 -3.71
CA GLY A 310 4.79 -5.83 -2.81
C GLY A 310 4.44 -7.22 -2.28
N LEU A 311 5.45 -8.07 -2.02
CA LEU A 311 5.29 -9.30 -1.24
C LEU A 311 4.90 -9.02 0.22
N TRP A 312 5.29 -7.84 0.74
CA TRP A 312 4.91 -7.34 2.06
C TRP A 312 4.10 -6.03 1.94
N ASP A 313 3.17 -5.97 0.98
CA ASP A 313 2.25 -4.84 0.82
C ASP A 313 1.27 -4.72 2.00
N GLN A 314 1.50 -3.76 2.88
CA GLN A 314 0.73 -3.66 4.11
C GLN A 314 -0.62 -2.92 3.98
N GLU A 315 -0.96 -2.40 2.80
CA GLU A 315 -2.19 -1.64 2.54
C GLU A 315 -3.10 -2.37 1.53
N ASP A 316 -2.56 -2.77 0.38
CA ASP A 316 -3.30 -3.31 -0.77
C ASP A 316 -2.79 -4.71 -1.16
N MET A 317 -2.87 -5.66 -0.22
CA MET A 317 -2.32 -7.01 -0.40
C MET A 317 -3.16 -7.91 -1.33
N TYR A 318 -4.45 -7.58 -1.51
CA TYR A 318 -5.38 -8.39 -2.29
C TYR A 318 -5.37 -8.02 -3.77
N GLY A 319 -5.19 -6.74 -4.09
CA GLY A 319 -5.61 -6.18 -5.37
C GLY A 319 -4.91 -6.73 -6.62
N ALA A 320 -3.62 -6.44 -6.80
CA ALA A 320 -2.93 -6.75 -8.05
C ALA A 320 -2.96 -8.24 -8.39
N ILE A 321 -2.67 -9.09 -7.40
CA ILE A 321 -2.63 -10.54 -7.58
C ILE A 321 -4.00 -11.10 -7.96
N THR A 322 -5.07 -10.65 -7.31
CA THR A 322 -6.41 -11.19 -7.55
C THR A 322 -6.97 -10.69 -8.89
N ALA A 323 -6.73 -9.44 -9.25
CA ALA A 323 -7.10 -8.90 -10.56
C ALA A 323 -6.37 -9.65 -11.69
N TRP A 324 -5.07 -9.91 -11.52
CA TRP A 324 -4.28 -10.69 -12.47
C TRP A 324 -4.80 -12.14 -12.57
N GLU A 325 -5.09 -12.81 -11.46
CA GLU A 325 -5.63 -14.18 -11.43
C GLU A 325 -7.01 -14.25 -12.12
N ALA A 326 -7.87 -13.25 -11.90
CA ALA A 326 -9.19 -13.16 -12.52
C ALA A 326 -9.09 -13.00 -14.04
N LEU A 327 -8.16 -12.19 -14.53
CA LEU A 327 -7.89 -12.02 -15.97
C LEU A 327 -7.22 -13.26 -16.59
N LYS A 328 -6.30 -13.91 -15.86
CA LYS A 328 -5.73 -15.20 -16.25
C LYS A 328 -6.82 -16.24 -16.48
N ALA A 329 -7.80 -16.35 -15.58
CA ALA A 329 -8.93 -17.26 -15.72
C ALA A 329 -9.82 -16.96 -16.94
N LYS A 330 -9.72 -15.75 -17.51
CA LYS A 330 -10.37 -15.35 -18.78
C LYS A 330 -9.47 -15.53 -20.01
N GLY A 331 -8.32 -16.19 -19.86
CA GLY A 331 -7.39 -16.47 -20.96
C GLY A 331 -6.58 -15.25 -21.42
N LYS A 332 -6.44 -14.21 -20.58
CA LYS A 332 -5.79 -12.93 -20.95
C LYS A 332 -4.27 -12.90 -20.72
N MET A 333 -3.62 -14.05 -20.62
CA MET A 333 -2.18 -14.13 -20.36
C MET A 333 -1.29 -13.58 -21.49
N GLY A 334 -1.83 -13.32 -22.69
CA GLY A 334 -1.06 -12.73 -23.79
C GLY A 334 -0.72 -11.24 -23.62
N ASN A 335 -1.38 -10.54 -22.70
CA ASN A 335 -1.19 -9.11 -22.45
C ASN A 335 -1.32 -8.76 -20.96
N ASN A 336 -1.15 -9.74 -20.08
CA ASN A 336 -1.38 -9.64 -18.64
C ASN A 336 -0.19 -10.25 -17.88
N HIS A 337 0.58 -9.40 -17.21
CA HIS A 337 1.81 -9.77 -16.51
C HIS A 337 1.72 -9.40 -15.03
N LEU A 338 2.41 -10.14 -14.17
CA LEU A 338 2.47 -9.89 -12.73
C LEU A 338 3.91 -9.57 -12.32
N VAL A 339 4.09 -8.61 -11.41
CA VAL A 339 5.35 -8.39 -10.70
C VAL A 339 5.08 -8.34 -9.21
N MET A 340 5.91 -9.05 -8.45
CA MET A 340 5.91 -8.92 -6.99
C MET A 340 7.33 -8.84 -6.44
N GLY A 341 7.74 -7.64 -6.01
CA GLY A 341 9.06 -7.42 -5.41
C GLY A 341 9.07 -7.56 -3.89
N PRO A 342 10.26 -7.53 -3.25
CA PRO A 342 10.41 -7.65 -1.80
C PRO A 342 10.15 -6.30 -1.12
N TRP A 343 8.96 -5.76 -1.38
CA TRP A 343 8.60 -4.38 -1.11
C TRP A 343 7.45 -4.31 -0.13
N ARG A 344 7.45 -3.20 0.61
CA ARG A 344 6.24 -2.68 1.25
C ARG A 344 5.41 -1.84 0.30
N HIS A 345 4.21 -1.47 0.73
CA HIS A 345 3.24 -0.72 -0.06
C HIS A 345 3.87 0.50 -0.76
N SER A 346 3.70 0.64 -2.07
CA SER A 346 4.27 1.73 -2.89
C SER A 346 5.80 1.90 -2.84
N GLN A 347 6.58 0.97 -2.26
CA GLN A 347 8.06 1.09 -2.24
C GLN A 347 8.68 0.92 -3.63
N VAL A 348 7.96 0.29 -4.55
CA VAL A 348 8.29 0.23 -5.99
C VAL A 348 8.60 1.60 -6.62
N ASN A 349 8.07 2.68 -6.03
CA ASN A 349 8.29 4.07 -6.45
C ASN A 349 9.44 4.79 -5.71
N ARG A 350 10.20 4.05 -4.90
CA ARG A 350 11.27 4.54 -4.03
C ARG A 350 12.53 3.68 -4.20
N ASP A 351 13.46 3.79 -3.25
CA ASP A 351 14.57 2.87 -3.10
C ASP A 351 14.06 1.51 -2.58
N GLY A 352 14.43 0.44 -3.28
CA GLY A 352 14.10 -0.94 -2.94
C GLY A 352 15.33 -1.79 -2.63
N ARG A 353 16.36 -1.23 -1.97
CA ARG A 353 17.54 -2.00 -1.51
C ARG A 353 17.31 -2.75 -0.21
N SER A 354 16.32 -2.33 0.58
CA SER A 354 16.04 -2.97 1.87
C SER A 354 14.58 -2.81 2.30
N LEU A 355 14.17 -3.64 3.24
CA LEU A 355 12.90 -3.50 3.98
C LEU A 355 13.12 -3.98 5.41
N GLY A 356 12.89 -3.13 6.42
CA GLY A 356 13.26 -3.45 7.79
C GLY A 356 14.75 -3.82 7.91
N PRO A 357 15.10 -4.97 8.54
CA PRO A 357 16.49 -5.41 8.67
C PRO A 357 17.03 -6.14 7.43
N PHE A 358 16.23 -6.34 6.38
CA PHE A 358 16.62 -7.17 5.24
C PHE A 358 17.21 -6.33 4.11
N GLU A 359 18.32 -6.80 3.54
CA GLU A 359 19.01 -6.18 2.39
C GLU A 359 18.90 -7.07 1.15
N TRP A 360 18.59 -6.45 0.01
CA TRP A 360 18.32 -7.11 -1.26
C TRP A 360 19.50 -6.98 -2.24
N ASP A 361 19.54 -7.86 -3.25
CA ASP A 361 20.55 -7.79 -4.32
C ASP A 361 20.30 -6.58 -5.25
N GLY A 362 20.80 -5.42 -4.80
CA GLY A 362 20.65 -4.13 -5.45
C GLY A 362 19.30 -3.46 -5.20
N ASP A 363 19.04 -2.38 -5.95
CA ASP A 363 17.77 -1.66 -5.89
C ASP A 363 16.72 -2.40 -6.70
N THR A 364 16.00 -3.31 -6.06
CA THR A 364 15.00 -4.14 -6.73
C THR A 364 13.86 -3.31 -7.33
N ALA A 365 13.50 -2.18 -6.71
CA ALA A 365 12.50 -1.25 -7.22
C ALA A 365 13.00 -0.54 -8.49
N GLN A 366 14.26 -0.10 -8.51
CA GLN A 366 14.88 0.42 -9.74
C GLN A 366 14.94 -0.64 -10.85
N GLN A 367 15.29 -1.89 -10.53
CA GLN A 367 15.32 -2.99 -11.49
C GLN A 367 13.93 -3.19 -12.14
N PHE A 368 12.85 -3.20 -11.37
CA PHE A 368 11.49 -3.24 -11.92
C PHE A 368 11.19 -2.07 -12.86
N ARG A 369 11.45 -0.84 -12.39
CA ARG A 369 11.20 0.38 -13.15
C ARG A 369 11.95 0.35 -14.49
N GLU A 370 13.26 0.13 -14.45
CA GLU A 370 14.12 0.26 -15.63
C GLU A 370 14.13 -0.98 -16.54
N GLN A 371 13.88 -2.18 -16.01
CA GLN A 371 13.97 -3.44 -16.78
C GLN A 371 12.61 -4.04 -17.16
N MET A 372 11.50 -3.56 -16.59
CA MET A 372 10.16 -4.10 -16.86
C MET A 372 9.18 -3.02 -17.31
N VAL A 373 9.04 -1.94 -16.53
CA VAL A 373 8.09 -0.85 -16.87
C VAL A 373 8.56 -0.06 -18.09
N LEU A 374 9.77 0.49 -18.05
CA LEU A 374 10.28 1.34 -19.12
C LEU A 374 10.33 0.62 -20.48
N PRO A 375 10.84 -0.62 -20.60
CA PRO A 375 10.85 -1.34 -21.88
C PRO A 375 9.43 -1.60 -22.41
N MET A 376 8.49 -2.00 -21.55
CA MET A 376 7.08 -2.20 -21.95
C MET A 376 6.47 -0.89 -22.45
N PHE A 377 6.68 0.21 -21.73
CA PHE A 377 6.19 1.53 -22.13
C PHE A 377 6.83 1.96 -23.46
N ASP A 378 8.13 1.77 -23.64
CA ASP A 378 8.81 2.10 -24.89
C ASP A 378 8.27 1.29 -26.08
N GLN A 379 8.01 -0.01 -25.92
CA GLN A 379 7.40 -0.85 -26.95
C GLN A 379 6.06 -0.26 -27.44
N TYR A 380 5.15 0.05 -26.53
CA TYR A 380 3.78 0.44 -26.90
C TYR A 380 3.62 1.94 -27.17
N LEU A 381 4.46 2.78 -26.57
CA LEU A 381 4.31 4.25 -26.61
C LEU A 381 5.31 4.94 -27.55
N LYS A 382 6.40 4.28 -27.95
CA LYS A 382 7.42 4.85 -28.84
C LYS A 382 7.74 4.03 -30.08
N ASP A 383 6.99 2.97 -30.36
CA ASP A 383 7.38 1.96 -31.38
C ASP A 383 8.77 1.38 -31.10
N GLY A 384 9.09 1.20 -29.81
CA GLY A 384 10.32 0.55 -29.36
C GLY A 384 10.38 -0.94 -29.71
N PRO A 385 11.53 -1.59 -29.45
CA PRO A 385 11.66 -3.04 -29.69
C PRO A 385 10.62 -3.83 -28.88
N ALA A 386 10.20 -4.97 -29.43
CA ALA A 386 9.31 -5.88 -28.72
C ALA A 386 9.98 -6.40 -27.43
N VAL A 387 9.23 -6.41 -26.33
CA VAL A 387 9.67 -6.90 -25.03
C VAL A 387 8.91 -8.17 -24.70
N THR A 388 9.64 -9.19 -24.28
CA THR A 388 9.07 -10.43 -23.75
C THR A 388 9.07 -10.34 -22.23
N LEU A 389 7.94 -9.94 -21.64
CA LEU A 389 7.74 -9.99 -20.20
C LEU A 389 7.33 -11.41 -19.77
N PRO A 390 7.84 -11.92 -18.62
CA PRO A 390 7.39 -13.19 -18.07
C PRO A 390 5.91 -13.14 -17.69
N ALA A 391 5.27 -14.29 -17.50
CA ALA A 391 3.91 -14.34 -16.96
C ALA A 391 3.86 -13.73 -15.55
N ALA A 392 4.88 -14.03 -14.75
CA ALA A 392 5.11 -13.39 -13.46
C ALA A 392 6.62 -13.19 -13.23
N ALA A 393 7.03 -12.01 -12.74
CA ALA A 393 8.36 -11.79 -12.18
C ALA A 393 8.20 -11.60 -10.67
N ILE A 394 8.67 -12.55 -9.86
CA ILE A 394 8.49 -12.51 -8.41
C ILE A 394 9.84 -12.64 -7.73
N TYR A 395 10.16 -11.76 -6.79
CA TYR A 395 11.40 -11.83 -6.05
C TYR A 395 11.40 -13.04 -5.11
N ASN A 396 12.50 -13.77 -5.06
CA ASN A 396 12.68 -14.87 -4.13
C ASN A 396 13.34 -14.34 -2.88
N THR A 397 12.59 -14.29 -1.79
CA THR A 397 13.02 -13.67 -0.54
C THR A 397 13.95 -14.55 0.29
N GLY A 398 14.09 -15.85 -0.05
CA GLY A 398 15.03 -16.77 0.59
C GLY A 398 16.34 -16.97 -0.21
N GLU A 399 16.32 -16.68 -1.52
CA GLU A 399 17.49 -16.82 -2.42
C GLU A 399 18.02 -15.47 -2.93
N ASN A 400 17.33 -14.37 -2.64
CA ASN A 400 17.73 -12.98 -2.92
C ASN A 400 17.93 -12.65 -4.41
N HIS A 401 17.00 -13.10 -5.27
CA HIS A 401 17.01 -12.78 -6.71
C HIS A 401 15.61 -12.78 -7.33
N TRP A 402 15.46 -12.23 -8.54
CA TRP A 402 14.21 -12.32 -9.31
C TRP A 402 14.00 -13.71 -9.91
N ASP A 403 12.83 -14.31 -9.70
CA ASP A 403 12.34 -15.42 -10.50
C ASP A 403 11.47 -14.87 -11.65
N LYS A 404 11.90 -15.06 -12.90
CA LYS A 404 11.12 -14.72 -14.10
C LYS A 404 10.42 -15.98 -14.59
N LEU A 405 9.12 -16.10 -14.34
CA LEU A 405 8.35 -17.33 -14.50
C LEU A 405 7.48 -17.29 -15.76
N SER A 406 7.52 -18.35 -16.55
CA SER A 406 6.67 -18.54 -17.74
C SER A 406 5.23 -18.90 -17.39
N THR A 407 4.98 -19.38 -16.18
CA THR A 407 3.66 -19.67 -15.61
C THR A 407 3.70 -19.48 -14.09
N TRP A 408 2.58 -19.07 -13.50
CA TRP A 408 2.42 -18.90 -12.06
C TRP A 408 0.91 -19.00 -11.72
N PRO A 409 0.47 -19.40 -10.51
CA PRO A 409 1.26 -19.99 -9.43
C PRO A 409 1.78 -21.37 -9.79
N LEU A 410 2.87 -21.77 -9.13
CA LEU A 410 3.52 -23.05 -9.35
C LEU A 410 2.83 -24.18 -8.57
N ALA A 411 2.25 -23.84 -7.40
CA ALA A 411 1.36 -24.72 -6.64
C ALA A 411 0.06 -24.00 -6.23
N CYS A 412 -1.08 -24.72 -6.32
CA CYS A 412 -2.39 -24.21 -5.89
C CYS A 412 -3.38 -25.35 -5.60
N GLU A 413 -4.59 -25.02 -5.15
CA GLU A 413 -5.62 -26.02 -4.81
C GLU A 413 -6.07 -26.87 -6.01
N SER A 414 -6.14 -26.27 -7.20
CA SER A 414 -6.55 -26.97 -8.42
C SER A 414 -6.02 -26.29 -9.67
N GLY A 415 -5.61 -27.07 -10.68
CA GLY A 415 -5.20 -26.55 -11.98
C GLY A 415 -3.74 -26.07 -12.09
N CYS A 416 -2.93 -26.26 -11.05
CA CYS A 416 -1.48 -26.00 -11.07
C CYS A 416 -0.66 -27.29 -11.25
N ALA A 417 0.62 -27.14 -11.61
CA ALA A 417 1.55 -28.26 -11.79
C ALA A 417 1.78 -29.05 -10.49
N ALA A 418 1.79 -28.37 -9.34
CA ALA A 418 1.86 -28.99 -8.02
C ALA A 418 0.61 -28.69 -7.18
N PRO A 419 0.13 -29.65 -6.37
CA PRO A 419 -0.90 -29.39 -5.36
C PRO A 419 -0.29 -28.68 -4.15
N LEU A 420 -1.11 -27.96 -3.39
CA LEU A 420 -0.71 -27.49 -2.05
C LEU A 420 -0.43 -28.69 -1.12
N LYS A 421 0.59 -28.55 -0.25
CA LYS A 421 0.96 -29.56 0.76
C LYS A 421 0.61 -29.06 2.16
N PRO A 422 -0.32 -29.71 2.88
CA PRO A 422 -0.63 -29.34 4.26
C PRO A 422 0.56 -29.58 5.19
N ILE A 423 0.92 -28.57 5.96
CA ILE A 423 1.76 -28.68 7.16
C ILE A 423 0.86 -28.57 8.39
N TYR A 424 0.79 -29.65 9.16
CA TYR A 424 -0.18 -29.86 10.24
C TYR A 424 0.35 -29.41 11.58
N LEU A 425 -0.52 -28.79 12.38
CA LEU A 425 -0.24 -28.41 13.76
C LEU A 425 -0.21 -29.68 14.64
N GLY A 426 0.85 -29.82 15.42
CA GLY A 426 1.19 -30.97 16.26
C GLY A 426 1.13 -30.68 17.75
N ALA A 427 1.21 -31.73 18.57
CA ALA A 427 1.25 -31.60 20.03
C ALA A 427 2.52 -30.86 20.47
N GLU A 428 2.47 -30.24 21.65
CA GLU A 428 3.64 -29.59 22.27
C GLU A 428 4.30 -28.52 21.39
N GLY A 429 3.52 -27.87 20.52
CA GLY A 429 4.05 -26.86 19.58
C GLY A 429 4.79 -27.44 18.38
N GLY A 430 4.66 -28.73 18.08
CA GLY A 430 5.25 -29.33 16.88
C GLY A 430 4.53 -28.91 15.59
N LEU A 431 5.25 -28.88 14.47
CA LEU A 431 4.71 -28.65 13.13
C LEU A 431 5.32 -29.65 12.14
N GLY A 432 4.52 -30.23 11.24
CA GLY A 432 5.05 -31.19 10.27
C GLY A 432 4.09 -31.63 9.17
N PHE A 433 4.62 -32.26 8.12
CA PHE A 433 3.83 -32.71 6.95
C PHE A 433 3.03 -33.99 7.18
N THR A 434 3.23 -34.64 8.33
CA THR A 434 2.44 -35.81 8.74
C THR A 434 1.39 -35.38 9.75
N LYS A 435 0.14 -35.86 9.57
CA LYS A 435 -0.93 -35.58 10.53
C LYS A 435 -0.54 -36.06 11.93
N ALA A 436 -0.65 -35.18 12.91
CA ALA A 436 -0.45 -35.51 14.31
C ALA A 436 -1.61 -36.36 14.88
N ALA A 437 -1.41 -36.88 16.10
CA ALA A 437 -2.47 -37.50 16.88
C ALA A 437 -3.59 -36.49 17.18
N SER A 438 -4.83 -36.98 17.31
CA SER A 438 -5.98 -36.15 17.65
C SER A 438 -5.80 -35.46 19.01
N GLY A 439 -6.16 -34.19 19.10
CA GLY A 439 -6.09 -33.41 20.34
C GLY A 439 -6.45 -31.95 20.09
N GLY A 440 -6.15 -31.07 21.05
CA GLY A 440 -6.27 -29.64 20.82
C GLY A 440 -5.51 -28.82 21.84
N ASP A 441 -5.10 -27.63 21.44
CA ASP A 441 -4.35 -26.69 22.27
C ASP A 441 -5.21 -25.45 22.47
N SER A 442 -5.26 -24.96 23.71
CA SER A 442 -6.18 -23.88 24.09
C SER A 442 -5.46 -22.66 24.61
N TYR A 443 -5.98 -21.49 24.27
CA TYR A 443 -5.54 -20.20 24.78
C TYR A 443 -6.75 -19.33 25.14
N VAL A 444 -6.55 -18.37 26.03
CA VAL A 444 -7.59 -17.40 26.40
C VAL A 444 -7.33 -16.11 25.67
N SER A 445 -8.22 -15.74 24.75
CA SER A 445 -8.20 -14.42 24.13
C SER A 445 -9.00 -13.42 24.98
N ASP A 446 -8.33 -12.34 25.38
CA ASP A 446 -8.89 -11.27 26.21
C ASP A 446 -8.94 -9.94 25.45
N PRO A 447 -10.12 -9.48 25.00
CA PRO A 447 -10.24 -8.19 24.32
C PRO A 447 -9.83 -6.98 25.18
N ALA A 448 -9.67 -7.13 26.50
CA ALA A 448 -9.12 -6.08 27.36
C ALA A 448 -7.58 -5.99 27.30
N LYS A 449 -6.91 -7.02 26.78
CA LYS A 449 -5.44 -7.15 26.64
C LYS A 449 -5.06 -7.71 25.25
N PRO A 450 -5.54 -7.13 24.15
CA PRO A 450 -5.32 -7.69 22.82
C PRO A 450 -3.84 -7.79 22.47
N VAL A 451 -3.48 -8.78 21.65
CA VAL A 451 -2.12 -8.97 21.15
C VAL A 451 -1.77 -7.80 20.23
N PRO A 452 -0.67 -7.08 20.50
CA PRO A 452 -0.27 -5.97 19.67
C PRO A 452 0.34 -6.48 18.35
N HIS A 453 0.07 -5.82 17.22
CA HIS A 453 0.67 -6.16 15.92
C HIS A 453 2.15 -5.76 15.81
N LEU A 454 2.58 -4.82 16.65
CA LEU A 454 3.95 -4.36 16.82
C LEU A 454 4.27 -4.16 18.30
N PRO A 455 5.54 -4.26 18.73
CA PRO A 455 5.93 -3.91 20.09
C PRO A 455 5.46 -2.50 20.48
N ARG A 456 4.91 -2.36 21.70
CA ARG A 456 4.38 -1.10 22.23
C ARG A 456 5.49 -0.14 22.68
N PRO A 457 5.24 1.20 22.70
CA PRO A 457 4.02 1.86 22.22
C PRO A 457 3.85 1.69 20.71
N VAL A 458 2.63 1.71 20.19
CA VAL A 458 2.33 1.68 18.75
C VAL A 458 1.88 3.06 18.32
N ASN A 459 2.39 3.59 17.21
CA ASN A 459 1.92 4.84 16.64
C ASN A 459 1.95 4.74 15.11
N PHE A 460 0.81 4.94 14.44
CA PHE A 460 0.76 4.78 12.97
C PHE A 460 1.60 5.81 12.19
N GLY A 461 2.06 6.88 12.85
CA GLY A 461 2.91 7.92 12.28
C GLY A 461 4.39 7.85 12.67
N ASP A 462 4.86 6.82 13.39
CA ASP A 462 6.26 6.74 13.85
C ASP A 462 7.25 6.13 12.83
N GLY A 463 6.76 5.80 11.64
CA GLY A 463 7.55 5.23 10.55
C GLY A 463 7.62 3.70 10.53
N ARG A 464 7.19 2.99 11.59
CA ARG A 464 7.19 1.51 11.61
C ARG A 464 6.05 0.88 10.81
N TRP A 465 5.05 1.68 10.40
CA TRP A 465 3.96 1.20 9.53
C TRP A 465 4.49 0.60 8.22
N GLY A 466 5.51 1.18 7.60
CA GLY A 466 6.02 0.67 6.32
C GLY A 466 6.55 -0.76 6.41
N ASP A 467 7.12 -1.15 7.54
CA ASP A 467 7.95 -2.35 7.65
C ASP A 467 7.37 -3.36 8.67
N TRP A 468 6.13 -3.16 9.12
CA TRP A 468 5.55 -3.97 10.21
C TRP A 468 5.39 -5.44 9.81
N LEU A 469 5.10 -5.70 8.53
CA LEU A 469 4.94 -7.05 7.98
C LEU A 469 6.24 -7.85 7.92
N VAL A 470 7.40 -7.22 8.12
CA VAL A 470 8.69 -7.92 8.24
C VAL A 470 9.25 -7.89 9.66
N SER A 471 8.48 -7.37 10.63
CA SER A 471 8.94 -7.25 12.01
C SER A 471 8.96 -8.59 12.73
N ASP A 472 9.94 -8.75 13.61
CA ASP A 472 10.18 -9.95 14.41
C ASP A 472 8.97 -10.33 15.27
N GLN A 473 8.46 -11.56 15.10
CA GLN A 473 7.31 -12.06 15.83
C GLN A 473 7.63 -12.54 17.26
N ARG A 474 8.92 -12.59 17.66
CA ARG A 474 9.31 -12.85 19.06
C ARG A 474 8.74 -11.87 20.07
N GLY A 475 8.34 -10.67 19.63
CA GLY A 475 7.63 -9.71 20.47
C GLY A 475 6.27 -10.19 20.99
N VAL A 476 5.69 -11.21 20.35
CA VAL A 476 4.42 -11.84 20.76
C VAL A 476 4.53 -13.35 20.99
N ASP A 477 5.60 -14.02 20.53
CA ASP A 477 5.89 -15.40 20.91
C ASP A 477 6.06 -15.54 22.44
N GLY A 478 5.63 -16.67 22.99
CA GLY A 478 5.60 -16.92 24.43
C GLY A 478 4.46 -16.23 25.20
N ARG A 479 3.64 -15.39 24.55
CA ARG A 479 2.39 -14.91 25.17
C ARG A 479 1.39 -16.08 25.32
N THR A 480 0.65 -16.08 26.43
CA THR A 480 -0.35 -17.12 26.71
C THR A 480 -1.61 -17.06 25.83
N ASP A 481 -1.76 -16.01 25.02
CA ASP A 481 -2.85 -15.79 24.06
C ASP A 481 -2.39 -15.87 22.60
N VAL A 482 -1.22 -16.46 22.35
CA VAL A 482 -0.64 -16.78 21.03
C VAL A 482 -0.18 -18.24 21.06
N MET A 483 -0.63 -19.05 20.09
CA MET A 483 -0.14 -20.42 19.91
C MET A 483 0.95 -20.43 18.85
N THR A 484 2.08 -21.07 19.16
CA THR A 484 3.24 -21.17 18.28
C THR A 484 3.53 -22.64 17.97
N TYR A 485 3.66 -22.97 16.69
CA TYR A 485 3.99 -24.30 16.20
C TYR A 485 5.19 -24.23 15.28
N THR A 486 6.18 -25.10 15.47
CA THR A 486 7.47 -25.01 14.80
C THR A 486 7.98 -26.37 14.35
N THR A 487 8.61 -26.43 13.18
CA THR A 487 9.30 -27.64 12.71
C THR A 487 10.60 -27.85 13.49
N GLU A 488 11.16 -29.05 13.39
CA GLU A 488 12.59 -29.21 13.62
C GLU A 488 13.41 -28.34 12.67
N VAL A 489 14.68 -28.12 13.02
CA VAL A 489 15.64 -27.44 12.14
C VAL A 489 15.66 -28.16 10.79
N LEU A 490 15.46 -27.40 9.72
CA LEU A 490 15.48 -27.94 8.38
C LEU A 490 16.89 -28.39 8.02
N THR A 491 17.04 -29.62 7.55
CA THR A 491 18.30 -30.15 7.00
C THR A 491 18.36 -30.04 5.48
N THR A 492 17.23 -29.75 4.83
CA THR A 492 17.09 -29.55 3.38
C THR A 492 16.19 -28.35 3.12
N PRO A 493 16.42 -27.60 2.03
CA PRO A 493 15.63 -26.41 1.73
C PRO A 493 14.18 -26.79 1.40
N VAL A 494 13.24 -25.95 1.81
CA VAL A 494 11.82 -26.05 1.44
C VAL A 494 11.44 -24.80 0.64
N ARG A 495 11.23 -24.97 -0.67
CA ARG A 495 10.78 -23.88 -1.55
C ARG A 495 9.27 -23.79 -1.59
N VAL A 496 8.74 -22.58 -1.44
CA VAL A 496 7.31 -22.26 -1.57
C VAL A 496 7.11 -21.17 -2.63
N SER A 497 6.18 -21.38 -3.56
CA SER A 497 5.86 -20.41 -4.61
C SER A 497 4.39 -20.50 -5.03
N GLY A 498 3.58 -19.56 -4.54
CA GLY A 498 2.12 -19.58 -4.65
C GLY A 498 1.47 -18.90 -3.44
N ALA A 499 0.18 -19.13 -3.22
CA ALA A 499 -0.52 -18.62 -2.04
C ALA A 499 -0.75 -19.72 -1.00
N PRO A 500 -0.29 -19.56 0.25
CA PRO A 500 -0.67 -20.44 1.34
C PRO A 500 -2.16 -20.32 1.67
N ILE A 501 -2.76 -21.40 2.17
CA ILE A 501 -4.14 -21.41 2.67
C ILE A 501 -4.14 -21.82 4.14
N ALA A 502 -4.67 -20.98 5.03
CA ALA A 502 -4.96 -21.38 6.39
C ALA A 502 -6.19 -22.30 6.40
N ASP A 503 -6.08 -23.49 6.98
CA ASP A 503 -7.19 -24.44 7.16
C ASP A 503 -7.29 -24.83 8.64
N ILE A 504 -7.91 -23.96 9.42
CA ILE A 504 -7.93 -24.03 10.88
C ILE A 504 -9.26 -24.62 11.36
N TYR A 505 -9.18 -25.68 12.16
CA TYR A 505 -10.31 -26.22 12.90
C TYR A 505 -10.23 -25.72 14.33
N ALA A 506 -11.22 -24.96 14.77
CA ALA A 506 -11.20 -24.37 16.09
C ALA A 506 -12.59 -24.29 16.71
N LYS A 507 -12.65 -24.32 18.04
CA LYS A 507 -13.84 -23.96 18.83
C LYS A 507 -13.53 -22.78 19.72
N THR A 508 -14.54 -21.95 19.96
CA THR A 508 -14.48 -20.84 20.93
C THR A 508 -15.59 -21.01 21.95
N THR A 509 -15.34 -20.65 23.20
CA THR A 509 -16.39 -20.53 24.23
C THR A 509 -17.29 -19.31 24.01
N GLY A 510 -16.84 -18.36 23.17
CA GLY A 510 -17.62 -17.21 22.71
C GLY A 510 -18.59 -17.56 21.58
N THR A 511 -19.17 -16.53 20.97
CA THR A 511 -20.08 -16.64 19.82
C THR A 511 -19.62 -15.83 18.60
N ASP A 512 -18.43 -15.22 18.69
CA ASP A 512 -17.68 -14.63 17.60
C ASP A 512 -16.18 -14.77 17.96
N ALA A 513 -15.29 -14.63 16.99
CA ALA A 513 -13.83 -14.63 17.19
C ALA A 513 -13.14 -14.18 15.90
N ASP A 514 -11.98 -13.53 16.01
CA ASP A 514 -11.08 -13.39 14.87
C ASP A 514 -9.98 -14.47 14.95
N PHE A 515 -9.46 -14.90 13.81
CA PHE A 515 -8.36 -15.87 13.68
C PHE A 515 -7.26 -15.28 12.83
N VAL A 516 -6.12 -14.99 13.45
CA VAL A 516 -4.91 -14.53 12.80
C VAL A 516 -4.00 -15.73 12.62
N VAL A 517 -3.52 -15.94 11.40
CA VAL A 517 -2.58 -17.03 11.08
C VAL A 517 -1.35 -16.43 10.41
N LYS A 518 -0.16 -16.80 10.89
CA LYS A 518 1.12 -16.34 10.36
C LYS A 518 1.94 -17.55 9.94
N VAL A 519 2.53 -17.51 8.76
CA VAL A 519 3.57 -18.42 8.28
C VAL A 519 4.90 -17.68 8.41
N ILE A 520 5.81 -18.24 9.17
CA ILE A 520 7.04 -17.59 9.62
C ILE A 520 8.24 -18.45 9.21
N ASP A 521 9.27 -17.78 8.69
CA ASP A 521 10.62 -18.31 8.58
C ASP A 521 11.40 -17.94 9.85
N VAL A 522 11.80 -18.96 10.62
CA VAL A 522 12.65 -18.78 11.80
C VAL A 522 14.09 -18.94 11.35
N TYR A 523 14.85 -17.85 11.45
CA TYR A 523 16.27 -17.87 11.15
C TYR A 523 17.04 -18.81 12.09
N PRO A 524 18.27 -19.25 11.71
CA PRO A 524 19.11 -20.06 12.58
C PRO A 524 19.31 -19.38 13.93
N ASP A 525 19.39 -20.17 15.00
CA ASP A 525 19.52 -19.66 16.38
C ASP A 525 20.70 -18.68 16.53
N GLU A 526 21.76 -18.88 15.74
CA GLU A 526 22.90 -17.98 15.62
C GLU A 526 23.16 -17.59 14.15
N VAL A 527 23.29 -16.29 13.90
CA VAL A 527 23.68 -15.74 12.59
C VAL A 527 24.93 -14.90 12.80
N ALA A 528 26.12 -15.49 12.62
CA ALA A 528 27.38 -14.85 13.01
C ALA A 528 27.68 -13.53 12.27
N SER A 529 27.24 -13.40 11.02
CA SER A 529 27.41 -12.18 10.21
C SER A 529 26.48 -11.04 10.61
N ASP A 530 25.33 -11.37 11.21
CA ASP A 530 24.38 -10.41 11.78
C ASP A 530 23.71 -11.02 13.02
N PRO A 531 24.32 -10.88 14.21
CA PRO A 531 23.83 -11.54 15.43
C PRO A 531 22.38 -11.21 15.80
N LYS A 532 21.83 -10.08 15.33
CA LYS A 532 20.44 -9.70 15.61
C LYS A 532 19.43 -10.59 14.88
N MET A 533 19.86 -11.23 13.79
CA MET A 533 19.05 -12.17 13.02
C MET A 533 19.02 -13.58 13.63
N GLY A 534 19.84 -13.86 14.65
CA GLY A 534 19.80 -15.13 15.39
C GLY A 534 18.41 -15.40 15.96
N GLY A 535 17.74 -16.45 15.48
CA GLY A 535 16.38 -16.83 15.85
C GLY A 535 15.30 -15.82 15.47
N TYR A 536 15.54 -14.94 14.49
CA TYR A 536 14.54 -13.97 14.03
C TYR A 536 13.31 -14.68 13.44
N GLU A 537 12.11 -14.27 13.86
CA GLU A 537 10.85 -14.82 13.36
C GLU A 537 10.26 -13.91 12.28
N LEU A 538 10.66 -14.12 11.01
CA LEU A 538 10.19 -13.36 9.86
C LEU A 538 8.85 -13.90 9.36
N PRO A 539 7.74 -13.17 9.46
CA PRO A 539 6.50 -13.61 8.83
C PRO A 539 6.58 -13.39 7.32
N ILE A 540 6.63 -14.49 6.56
CA ILE A 540 6.62 -14.45 5.10
C ILE A 540 5.19 -14.30 4.54
N SER A 541 4.17 -14.59 5.35
CA SER A 541 2.76 -14.47 4.99
C SER A 541 1.91 -14.49 6.24
N LEU A 542 1.03 -13.50 6.43
CA LEU A 542 0.09 -13.47 7.56
C LEU A 542 -1.22 -12.79 7.15
N ASP A 543 -2.32 -13.20 7.76
CA ASP A 543 -3.60 -12.49 7.63
C ASP A 543 -4.54 -12.77 8.81
N ILE A 544 -5.67 -12.06 8.84
CA ILE A 544 -6.74 -12.18 9.83
C ILE A 544 -8.06 -12.58 9.16
N PHE A 545 -8.81 -13.47 9.80
CA PHE A 545 -10.14 -13.87 9.37
C PHE A 545 -11.17 -13.63 10.47
N ARG A 546 -12.26 -12.92 10.14
CA ARG A 546 -13.34 -12.66 11.10
C ARG A 546 -14.40 -13.77 11.10
N GLY A 547 -14.45 -14.53 12.18
CA GLY A 547 -15.12 -15.83 12.27
C GLY A 547 -16.63 -15.83 12.06
N ARG A 548 -17.34 -14.73 12.31
CA ARG A 548 -18.77 -14.58 11.92
C ARG A 548 -19.02 -14.81 10.43
N TYR A 549 -18.00 -14.70 9.58
CA TYR A 549 -18.10 -14.85 8.12
C TYR A 549 -17.73 -16.25 7.61
N ARG A 550 -17.46 -17.22 8.50
CA ARG A 550 -17.01 -18.59 8.13
C ARG A 550 -17.87 -19.29 7.07
N ASP A 551 -19.19 -19.06 7.09
CA ASP A 551 -20.14 -19.69 6.17
C ASP A 551 -20.50 -18.76 5.00
N SER A 552 -20.37 -17.44 5.17
CA SER A 552 -20.70 -16.43 4.16
C SER A 552 -20.16 -15.06 4.56
N PHE A 553 -19.41 -14.42 3.66
CA PHE A 553 -18.97 -13.03 3.82
C PHE A 553 -20.13 -12.02 3.80
N ALA A 554 -21.20 -12.32 3.06
CA ALA A 554 -22.37 -11.44 2.94
C ALA A 554 -23.38 -11.60 4.09
N LYS A 555 -23.42 -12.78 4.72
CA LYS A 555 -24.43 -13.15 5.73
C LYS A 555 -23.73 -13.63 7.00
N PRO A 556 -23.29 -12.73 7.89
CA PRO A 556 -22.62 -13.12 9.12
C PRO A 556 -23.55 -13.95 10.01
N SER A 557 -22.99 -14.95 10.68
CA SER A 557 -23.70 -15.78 11.65
C SER A 557 -22.88 -15.98 12.92
N ALA A 558 -23.55 -16.08 14.07
CA ALA A 558 -22.89 -16.41 15.33
C ALA A 558 -22.15 -17.75 15.21
N ILE A 559 -20.95 -17.82 15.79
CA ILE A 559 -20.18 -19.05 15.93
C ILE A 559 -20.85 -19.91 17.03
N PRO A 560 -21.15 -21.19 16.77
CA PRO A 560 -21.70 -22.07 17.80
C PRO A 560 -20.69 -22.30 18.93
N ALA A 561 -20.97 -21.78 20.12
CA ALA A 561 -20.09 -21.89 21.28
C ALA A 561 -19.75 -23.34 21.62
N GLY A 562 -18.47 -23.61 21.90
CA GLY A 562 -17.94 -24.91 22.28
C GLY A 562 -17.92 -25.97 21.17
N LYS A 563 -18.33 -25.64 19.94
CA LYS A 563 -18.33 -26.56 18.80
C LYS A 563 -17.18 -26.26 17.85
N THR A 564 -16.51 -27.31 17.39
CA THR A 564 -15.48 -27.21 16.35
C THR A 564 -16.10 -26.69 15.06
N GLN A 565 -15.50 -25.65 14.50
CA GLN A 565 -15.83 -25.07 13.20
C GLN A 565 -14.56 -25.05 12.33
N ARG A 566 -14.73 -24.95 11.02
CA ARG A 566 -13.64 -24.83 10.05
C ARG A 566 -13.54 -23.37 9.57
N TYR A 567 -12.33 -22.83 9.59
CA TYR A 567 -12.00 -21.51 9.08
C TYR A 567 -10.93 -21.70 8.01
N LYS A 568 -11.32 -21.51 6.75
CA LYS A 568 -10.43 -21.70 5.61
C LYS A 568 -10.33 -20.42 4.79
N PHE A 569 -9.14 -19.86 4.68
CA PHE A 569 -8.92 -18.59 3.98
C PHE A 569 -7.50 -18.50 3.39
N ARG A 570 -7.37 -17.71 2.32
CA ARG A 570 -6.11 -17.49 1.61
C ARG A 570 -5.25 -16.51 2.40
N LEU A 571 -3.96 -16.81 2.50
CA LEU A 571 -2.93 -15.92 3.04
C LEU A 571 -2.17 -15.21 1.88
N PRO A 572 -1.44 -14.12 2.15
CA PRO A 572 -0.60 -13.45 1.17
C PRO A 572 0.32 -14.40 0.39
N THR A 573 0.46 -14.12 -0.90
CA THR A 573 1.34 -14.86 -1.81
C THR A 573 2.79 -14.87 -1.31
N VAL A 574 3.46 -16.01 -1.47
CA VAL A 574 4.88 -16.20 -1.13
C VAL A 574 5.68 -16.65 -2.35
N ASN A 575 6.93 -16.21 -2.40
CA ASN A 575 7.99 -16.81 -3.20
C ASN A 575 9.26 -16.78 -2.35
N HIS A 576 9.54 -17.90 -1.69
CA HIS A 576 10.51 -17.98 -0.60
C HIS A 576 11.13 -19.36 -0.51
N VAL A 577 12.33 -19.45 0.06
CA VAL A 577 13.00 -20.69 0.37
C VAL A 577 13.39 -20.68 1.84
N PHE A 578 12.77 -21.55 2.63
CA PHE A 578 13.24 -21.84 3.97
C PHE A 578 14.54 -22.63 3.85
N GLN A 579 15.66 -22.01 4.23
CA GLN A 579 17.00 -22.57 4.05
C GLN A 579 17.33 -23.65 5.09
N PRO A 580 18.30 -24.54 4.83
CA PRO A 580 18.86 -25.40 5.88
C PRO A 580 19.33 -24.57 7.08
N GLY A 581 19.06 -25.03 8.30
CA GLY A 581 19.32 -24.28 9.52
C GLY A 581 18.14 -23.41 9.99
N HIS A 582 17.20 -23.08 9.10
CA HIS A 582 15.96 -22.39 9.47
C HIS A 582 14.88 -23.37 9.97
N ARG A 583 13.74 -22.83 10.42
CA ARG A 583 12.52 -23.60 10.73
C ARG A 583 11.31 -22.96 10.08
N ILE A 584 10.30 -23.76 9.78
CA ILE A 584 8.97 -23.25 9.43
C ILE A 584 8.19 -23.12 10.74
N MET A 585 7.58 -21.95 10.95
CA MET A 585 6.72 -21.68 12.10
C MET A 585 5.31 -21.26 11.64
N VAL A 586 4.31 -21.65 12.43
CA VAL A 586 2.93 -21.16 12.33
C VAL A 586 2.51 -20.58 13.67
N GLN A 587 2.10 -19.31 13.68
CA GLN A 587 1.47 -18.68 14.85
C GLN A 587 -0.04 -18.51 14.64
N VAL A 588 -0.83 -18.74 15.70
CA VAL A 588 -2.28 -18.52 15.71
C VAL A 588 -2.69 -17.69 16.92
N GLN A 589 -3.44 -16.62 16.70
CA GLN A 589 -3.96 -15.71 17.75
C GLN A 589 -5.33 -15.13 17.37
N SER A 590 -6.02 -14.48 18.30
CA SER A 590 -7.38 -13.92 18.07
C SER A 590 -7.50 -12.39 18.14
N SER A 591 -6.38 -11.69 18.06
CA SER A 591 -6.36 -10.23 17.94
C SER A 591 -5.07 -9.77 17.28
N LEU A 592 -5.09 -8.66 16.53
CA LEU A 592 -3.92 -8.05 15.89
C LEU A 592 -4.04 -6.52 15.96
N PHE A 593 -3.81 -5.99 17.15
CA PHE A 593 -4.28 -4.66 17.56
C PHE A 593 -3.12 -3.64 17.65
N PRO A 594 -3.33 -2.32 17.55
CA PRO A 594 -4.52 -1.63 17.11
C PRO A 594 -4.69 -1.60 15.58
N LEU A 595 -3.98 -2.43 14.79
CA LEU A 595 -4.19 -2.45 13.34
C LEU A 595 -5.64 -2.81 13.00
N TYR A 596 -6.15 -3.90 13.56
CA TYR A 596 -7.54 -4.31 13.43
C TYR A 596 -8.34 -3.97 14.68
N ASP A 597 -9.62 -3.63 14.49
CA ASP A 597 -10.55 -3.49 15.61
C ASP A 597 -10.76 -4.82 16.33
N ARG A 598 -11.01 -4.75 17.64
CA ARG A 598 -11.18 -5.95 18.46
C ARG A 598 -12.50 -6.63 18.13
N ASN A 599 -12.47 -7.92 17.85
CA ASN A 599 -13.66 -8.76 17.93
C ASN A 599 -14.16 -8.80 19.40
N PRO A 600 -15.45 -8.55 19.68
CA PRO A 600 -15.99 -8.64 21.04
C PRO A 600 -15.99 -10.06 21.62
N GLN A 601 -15.86 -11.07 20.77
CA GLN A 601 -16.01 -12.50 21.03
C GLN A 601 -17.43 -12.93 21.45
N THR A 602 -18.36 -11.98 21.42
CA THR A 602 -19.80 -12.22 21.43
C THR A 602 -20.39 -11.72 20.14
N PHE A 603 -21.29 -12.48 19.53
CA PHE A 603 -21.96 -12.05 18.33
C PHE A 603 -22.84 -10.84 18.61
N VAL A 604 -22.48 -9.71 18.00
CA VAL A 604 -23.28 -8.49 17.94
C VAL A 604 -23.67 -8.19 16.50
N PRO A 605 -24.80 -7.50 16.24
CA PRO A 605 -25.21 -7.16 14.88
C PRO A 605 -24.13 -6.42 14.09
N ASN A 606 -23.40 -5.50 14.74
CA ASN A 606 -22.36 -4.70 14.11
C ASN A 606 -21.22 -4.40 15.10
N ILE A 607 -20.00 -4.85 14.79
CA ILE A 607 -18.82 -4.70 15.65
C ILE A 607 -18.38 -3.23 15.76
N PHE A 608 -18.61 -2.41 14.73
CA PHE A 608 -18.36 -0.96 14.79
C PHE A 608 -19.06 -0.32 16.00
N LEU A 609 -20.20 -0.87 16.40
CA LEU A 609 -21.07 -0.33 17.45
C LEU A 609 -21.07 -1.20 18.72
N ALA A 610 -20.07 -2.08 18.89
CA ALA A 610 -19.95 -2.92 20.06
C ALA A 610 -19.83 -2.08 21.33
N LYS A 611 -20.63 -2.42 22.35
CA LYS A 611 -20.59 -1.77 23.65
C LYS A 611 -19.49 -2.38 24.50
N LYS A 612 -19.00 -1.63 25.50
CA LYS A 612 -17.99 -2.12 26.44
C LYS A 612 -18.34 -3.48 27.10
N ALA A 613 -19.63 -3.74 27.35
CA ALA A 613 -20.10 -4.98 27.95
C ALA A 613 -20.14 -6.19 26.98
N ASP A 614 -20.04 -5.95 25.66
CA ASP A 614 -20.04 -7.00 24.64
C ASP A 614 -18.65 -7.68 24.58
N TYR A 615 -17.58 -6.96 24.92
CA TYR A 615 -16.23 -7.51 24.96
C TYR A 615 -16.06 -8.51 26.10
N LYS A 616 -16.03 -9.81 25.76
CA LYS A 616 -15.85 -10.90 26.73
C LYS A 616 -14.62 -11.72 26.39
N LYS A 617 -13.94 -12.21 27.42
CA LYS A 617 -12.90 -13.24 27.27
C LYS A 617 -13.52 -14.50 26.69
N ALA A 618 -12.75 -15.21 25.87
CA ALA A 618 -13.12 -16.50 25.34
C ALA A 618 -11.89 -17.41 25.30
N THR A 619 -12.06 -18.65 25.74
CA THR A 619 -11.12 -19.72 25.43
C THR A 619 -11.34 -20.18 24.00
N VAL A 620 -10.28 -20.17 23.20
CA VAL A 620 -10.19 -20.75 21.87
C VAL A 620 -9.38 -22.03 21.96
N THR A 621 -9.85 -23.11 21.32
CA THR A 621 -9.12 -24.37 21.19
C THR A 621 -8.90 -24.65 19.72
N ILE A 622 -7.63 -24.81 19.31
CA ILE A 622 -7.24 -25.26 17.98
C ILE A 622 -7.20 -26.79 17.98
N GLU A 623 -7.95 -27.42 17.08
CA GLU A 623 -8.03 -28.87 16.97
C GLU A 623 -6.85 -29.38 16.11
N ARG A 624 -6.30 -30.53 16.52
CA ARG A 624 -5.18 -31.22 15.86
C ARG A 624 -5.58 -32.66 15.53
N GLY A 625 -4.95 -33.21 14.49
CA GLY A 625 -5.11 -34.61 14.09
C GLY A 625 -6.51 -35.03 13.63
N GLY A 626 -6.66 -36.32 13.30
CA GLY A 626 -7.95 -36.91 12.92
C GLY A 626 -8.64 -36.23 11.72
N ALA A 627 -9.97 -36.08 11.83
CA ALA A 627 -10.81 -35.43 10.82
C ALA A 627 -10.80 -33.89 10.90
N SER A 628 -10.24 -33.32 11.96
CA SER A 628 -10.18 -31.87 12.23
C SER A 628 -8.73 -31.42 12.44
N ALA A 629 -7.84 -31.89 11.57
CA ALA A 629 -6.43 -31.59 11.65
C ALA A 629 -6.15 -30.17 11.11
N SER A 630 -6.01 -29.19 12.00
CA SER A 630 -5.61 -27.84 11.59
C SER A 630 -4.25 -27.87 10.88
N ALA A 631 -4.16 -27.10 9.79
CA ALA A 631 -2.98 -27.03 8.96
C ALA A 631 -2.89 -25.68 8.23
N VAL A 632 -1.70 -25.38 7.73
CA VAL A 632 -1.52 -24.43 6.63
C VAL A 632 -1.18 -25.23 5.37
N TRP A 633 -1.89 -25.01 4.28
CA TRP A 633 -1.60 -25.66 3.00
C TRP A 633 -0.56 -24.81 2.28
N LEU A 634 0.68 -25.30 2.24
CA LEU A 634 1.82 -24.57 1.67
C LEU A 634 1.96 -24.86 0.16
N PRO A 635 2.31 -23.87 -0.66
CA PRO A 635 2.57 -24.03 -2.08
C PRO A 635 3.99 -24.58 -2.31
N VAL A 636 4.29 -25.76 -1.75
CA VAL A 636 5.61 -26.39 -1.83
C VAL A 636 5.89 -26.87 -3.25
N VAL A 637 7.02 -26.43 -3.80
CA VAL A 637 7.47 -26.78 -5.16
C VAL A 637 8.88 -27.39 -5.14
N ALA A 638 9.33 -27.90 -6.29
CA ALA A 638 10.70 -28.39 -6.43
C ALA A 638 11.71 -27.25 -6.17
N VAL A 639 12.91 -27.57 -5.69
CA VAL A 639 13.95 -26.55 -5.48
C VAL A 639 14.48 -26.06 -6.82
N ASP A 640 14.76 -26.99 -7.75
CA ASP A 640 15.10 -26.67 -9.13
C ASP A 640 13.87 -26.18 -9.91
N GLN A 641 13.93 -24.93 -10.40
CA GLN A 641 12.88 -24.28 -11.18
C GLN A 641 13.29 -24.01 -12.63
N SER A 642 14.41 -24.59 -13.10
CA SER A 642 14.93 -24.34 -14.46
C SER A 642 13.91 -24.59 -15.57
N ALA A 643 12.95 -25.49 -15.35
CA ALA A 643 11.90 -25.84 -16.31
C ALA A 643 10.77 -24.80 -16.45
N VAL A 644 10.60 -23.91 -15.46
CA VAL A 644 9.51 -22.90 -15.46
C VAL A 644 10.02 -21.47 -15.64
N LEU A 645 11.34 -21.27 -15.60
CA LEU A 645 11.94 -19.98 -15.89
C LEU A 645 11.66 -19.58 -17.34
N ALA A 646 11.24 -18.34 -17.54
CA ALA A 646 11.09 -17.75 -18.85
C ALA A 646 12.48 -17.68 -19.52
N LYS A 647 12.55 -18.11 -20.78
CA LYS A 647 13.77 -18.08 -21.59
C LYS A 647 14.03 -16.70 -22.16
#